data_AF-A0A819D528-F1
#
_entry.id   AF-A0A819D528-F1
#
_cell.length_a   1.000
_cell.length_b   1.000
_cell.length_c   1.000
_cell.angle_alpha   90.00
_cell.angle_beta   90.00
_cell.angle_gamma   90.00
#
_symmetry.space_group_name_H-M   'P 1'
#
loop_
_entity.id
_entity.type
_entity.pdbx_description
1 polymer ?
#
loop_
_entity_poly.entity_id
_entity_poly.type
_entity_poly.pdbx_seq_one_letter_code
_entity_poly.pdbx_strand_id
1 'polypeptide(L)'
;MTISASTSTAIAIDNQITTNCTSNVFHPVGCLDELKRSKEIFEIFAAEVKRISTEWKHVPISQLIALFPELQYIDNDFLTIKSLFDDSAIASLRQILTYWKDHQRINEICQSIINLLKYLNLTNDNDNSPIIERMLKLNEETSGEICCETYNEYYTSYPKKYSDKTLNFMEKFNASTELLEFIRPLTSTDIESLLESVNDSDETLIDASAIINLTKIKSFFEHINQEVEAKRKQSGTSVPHDIIMKYLENLLNEKDFEYIDSYIDSSLNSLTSIQRMYMELTNKGLSKRQRIFEIMQRSQLAFSEQRKNPYENIEHQFDVKITIKEQTPSLSIVNCKSVVARENVKERPITYIDLHELRDRARLIEYSTNKVKEDSEDQLDKLRLFIRMVDLIENILKDLTSLNLTGHPSVSEYLESKRIFRCDAGNFAELETMSNELNKILTDWNNELCDIYKGYVCVTYFSHQQLWSVEDYLYDDTRESKNDFAYHFMKFLDINIGSVEATCLPEKTDKPEERLRNIARILNGPQTTTTQYPEKSAVIKTIFIVGTTDEGILRAILSIFRMNKMQPQMKHLFYCTPTTTWIEIRAFVYRCFYSKQSLHQLIRPELLSLSIQDQFTRLIRDLINNDSKHSLLLSIVTTAPTEQLQLVNGLKVLKIDQTIADHELLDEEDLKNEIKRLIGKNCEMVTSNTVGLGKSTYIRDKIEGIKKEYIKLTIYGKFDIDTIIEKLIQITPKLLSSQAAIHLDIGIIDNVQQLNDFLYCLLIFRASRSRHSVITIPVDLPIFVEFDSSPSSIRIISKLFVLRYLPKHNIDRIDWNQLKIENRWSTLFVVKYLKAIHDQTIIRQTITRDINQLRTLTVEECIKHLKDHFLKGKNDDFVTWTQLNIYTSVYDTIFTGFSLCGHFMVFDDERRAQSQLRIHILQALLNSSNQFTSLSVENVRNKQRSVDTTDTSLSEAIVRWDKTEPFTVVFSDTYDPLFVYKTVNDIPKSLRTEFQRCANIERGSRGQYVAQQQEILPDYSKLQHEELFLKLASLSRKYYRRPICPKCFIQYDSTIENCIKCPTNDPLCWSYKLKTHEMENLIKHIGQNLKAHYVLTPDNYIKMLLIYLRVQSNIPVLIMGETGIDRRMMFMCLYDYTFLIILKLDFVELIIQVGLKIS
;
A
#
# COMPACT_ATOMS: atom_id res chain seq x y z
N MET A 1 -57.01 -19.44 -57.92
CA MET A 1 -57.25 -19.20 -56.48
C MET A 1 -55.97 -19.57 -55.76
N THR A 2 -55.19 -18.54 -55.44
CA THR A 2 -53.86 -18.61 -54.86
C THR A 2 -54.01 -18.90 -53.37
N ILE A 3 -53.65 -20.11 -52.94
CA ILE A 3 -53.50 -20.46 -51.52
C ILE A 3 -52.01 -20.32 -51.21
N SER A 4 -51.67 -19.28 -50.47
CA SER A 4 -50.35 -19.05 -49.92
C SER A 4 -50.08 -20.02 -48.78
N ALA A 5 -48.93 -20.67 -48.84
CA ALA A 5 -48.42 -21.60 -47.85
C ALA A 5 -48.26 -20.96 -46.46
N SER A 6 -48.89 -21.55 -45.45
CA SER A 6 -48.42 -21.57 -44.08
C SER A 6 -48.28 -23.03 -43.66
N THR A 7 -47.04 -23.50 -43.67
CA THR A 7 -46.58 -24.82 -43.24
C THR A 7 -46.72 -25.00 -41.74
N SER A 8 -47.91 -25.40 -41.27
CA SER A 8 -48.10 -25.88 -39.88
C SER A 8 -49.15 -27.00 -39.72
N THR A 9 -49.84 -27.42 -40.78
CA THR A 9 -50.92 -28.44 -40.72
C THR A 9 -50.61 -29.76 -41.46
N ALA A 10 -49.33 -30.15 -41.51
CA ALA A 10 -48.90 -31.42 -42.11
C ALA A 10 -48.32 -32.46 -41.11
N ILE A 11 -48.43 -32.24 -39.79
CA ILE A 11 -47.82 -33.12 -38.76
C ILE A 11 -48.87 -33.63 -37.76
N ALA A 12 -50.05 -34.03 -38.22
CA ALA A 12 -51.10 -34.60 -37.36
C ALA A 12 -51.56 -36.01 -37.74
N ILE A 13 -50.97 -36.64 -38.79
CA ILE A 13 -51.26 -38.03 -39.16
C ILE A 13 -49.95 -38.80 -39.44
N ASP A 14 -48.96 -38.66 -38.56
CA ASP A 14 -47.70 -39.44 -38.65
C ASP A 14 -47.29 -40.12 -37.32
N ASN A 15 -48.02 -39.87 -36.22
CA ASN A 15 -47.68 -40.41 -34.89
C ASN A 15 -48.33 -41.78 -34.53
N GLN A 16 -48.88 -42.51 -35.50
CA GLN A 16 -49.21 -43.94 -35.32
C GLN A 16 -48.49 -44.89 -36.29
N ILE A 17 -47.58 -44.39 -37.14
CA ILE A 17 -46.85 -45.23 -38.11
C ILE A 17 -45.31 -45.14 -37.95
N THR A 18 -44.78 -44.24 -37.13
CA THR A 18 -43.32 -44.00 -36.98
C THR A 18 -42.65 -44.66 -35.76
N THR A 19 -43.19 -45.74 -35.21
CA THR A 19 -42.47 -46.57 -34.22
C THR A 19 -41.85 -47.85 -34.77
N ASN A 20 -41.90 -48.12 -36.08
CA ASN A 20 -41.31 -49.34 -36.64
C ASN A 20 -40.72 -49.24 -38.07
N CYS A 21 -40.12 -48.10 -38.43
CA CYS A 21 -39.36 -47.98 -39.68
C CYS A 21 -38.07 -47.17 -39.51
N THR A 22 -37.09 -47.74 -38.80
CA THR A 22 -35.67 -47.49 -39.11
C THR A 22 -35.26 -48.35 -40.30
N SER A 23 -35.62 -47.95 -41.52
CA SER A 23 -34.89 -48.29 -42.75
C SER A 23 -35.51 -47.59 -43.96
N ASN A 24 -34.69 -46.85 -44.68
CA ASN A 24 -35.01 -46.22 -45.97
C ASN A 24 -35.55 -47.25 -46.99
N VAL A 25 -36.61 -46.91 -47.75
CA VAL A 25 -36.70 -46.83 -49.23
C VAL A 25 -38.13 -46.42 -49.67
N PHE A 26 -38.22 -45.45 -50.59
CA PHE A 26 -39.44 -44.82 -51.15
C PHE A 26 -40.13 -45.63 -52.28
N HIS A 27 -41.46 -45.47 -52.44
CA HIS A 27 -42.21 -45.64 -53.71
C HIS A 27 -43.28 -44.54 -53.90
N PRO A 28 -43.51 -43.96 -55.11
CA PRO A 28 -44.43 -42.84 -55.32
C PRO A 28 -45.83 -43.27 -55.85
N VAL A 29 -46.90 -42.70 -55.26
CA VAL A 29 -48.31 -42.76 -55.72
C VAL A 29 -48.73 -41.39 -56.28
N GLY A 30 -49.62 -41.33 -57.28
CA GLY A 30 -49.91 -40.12 -58.09
C GLY A 30 -50.91 -39.12 -57.49
N CYS A 31 -50.81 -37.84 -57.89
CA CYS A 31 -51.50 -36.68 -57.28
C CYS A 31 -53.04 -36.68 -57.32
N LEU A 32 -53.67 -37.44 -58.22
CA LEU A 32 -55.14 -37.50 -58.32
C LEU A 32 -55.73 -38.30 -57.16
N ASP A 33 -55.05 -39.36 -56.72
CA ASP A 33 -55.46 -40.17 -55.58
C ASP A 33 -55.30 -39.38 -54.28
N GLU A 34 -54.26 -38.54 -54.19
CA GLU A 34 -54.05 -37.65 -53.04
C GLU A 34 -55.11 -36.54 -52.95
N LEU A 35 -55.57 -36.01 -54.09
CA LEU A 35 -56.66 -35.03 -54.14
C LEU A 35 -58.02 -35.63 -53.74
N LYS A 36 -58.30 -36.87 -54.16
CA LYS A 36 -59.50 -37.59 -53.73
C LYS A 36 -59.45 -37.90 -52.24
N ARG A 37 -58.31 -38.38 -51.75
CA ARG A 37 -58.07 -38.65 -50.34
C ARG A 37 -58.19 -37.38 -49.50
N SER A 38 -57.64 -36.26 -49.96
CA SER A 38 -57.76 -34.96 -49.30
C SER A 38 -59.21 -34.48 -49.25
N LYS A 39 -59.99 -34.67 -50.32
CA LYS A 39 -61.42 -34.33 -50.34
C LYS A 39 -62.22 -35.20 -49.36
N GLU A 40 -61.98 -36.51 -49.34
CA GLU A 40 -62.64 -37.43 -48.38
C GLU A 40 -62.29 -37.07 -46.94
N ILE A 41 -61.02 -36.77 -46.65
CA ILE A 41 -60.59 -36.29 -45.32
C ILE A 41 -61.32 -34.99 -44.95
N PHE A 42 -61.46 -34.05 -45.90
CA PHE A 42 -62.16 -32.79 -45.66
C PHE A 42 -63.66 -32.98 -45.44
N GLU A 43 -64.31 -33.90 -46.16
CA GLU A 43 -65.72 -34.23 -45.95
C GLU A 43 -65.95 -34.92 -44.60
N ILE A 44 -65.04 -35.80 -44.17
CA ILE A 44 -65.06 -36.42 -42.84
C ILE A 44 -64.86 -35.35 -41.75
N PHE A 45 -63.87 -34.46 -41.93
CA PHE A 45 -63.63 -33.36 -41.00
C PHE A 45 -64.82 -32.41 -40.90
N ALA A 46 -65.41 -32.01 -42.04
CA ALA A 46 -66.59 -31.15 -42.05
C ALA A 46 -67.82 -31.83 -41.40
N ALA A 47 -67.98 -33.15 -41.57
CA ALA A 47 -69.02 -33.91 -40.90
C ALA A 47 -68.80 -33.97 -39.38
N GLU A 48 -67.56 -34.12 -38.92
CA GLU A 48 -67.20 -34.14 -37.51
C GLU A 48 -67.37 -32.77 -36.84
N VAL A 49 -66.95 -31.69 -37.52
CA VAL A 49 -67.19 -30.31 -37.06
C VAL A 49 -68.69 -30.04 -36.94
N LYS A 50 -69.49 -30.52 -37.89
CA LYS A 50 -70.95 -30.36 -37.86
C LYS A 50 -71.60 -31.19 -36.74
N ARG A 51 -71.12 -32.41 -36.49
CA ARG A 51 -71.55 -33.27 -35.38
C ARG A 51 -71.28 -32.59 -34.03
N ILE A 52 -70.05 -32.11 -33.83
CA ILE A 52 -69.66 -31.36 -32.62
C ILE A 52 -70.50 -30.09 -32.50
N SER A 53 -70.78 -29.39 -33.60
CA SER A 53 -71.64 -28.21 -33.60
C SER A 53 -73.07 -28.47 -33.12
N THR A 54 -73.64 -29.64 -33.41
CA THR A 54 -75.00 -30.00 -32.98
C THR A 54 -75.05 -30.61 -31.59
N GLU A 55 -73.99 -31.31 -31.18
CA GLU A 55 -73.95 -32.12 -29.94
C GLU A 55 -73.08 -31.50 -28.83
N TRP A 56 -72.51 -30.30 -29.05
CA TRP A 56 -71.52 -29.67 -28.17
C TRP A 56 -71.88 -29.65 -26.68
N LYS A 57 -73.17 -29.62 -26.35
CA LYS A 57 -73.67 -29.64 -24.97
C LYS A 57 -73.28 -30.90 -24.20
N HIS A 58 -73.24 -32.04 -24.88
CA HIS A 58 -73.07 -33.36 -24.28
C HIS A 58 -71.73 -34.02 -24.62
N VAL A 59 -71.05 -33.49 -25.64
CA VAL A 59 -69.72 -33.97 -26.05
C VAL A 59 -68.67 -33.53 -25.02
N PRO A 60 -67.73 -34.41 -24.62
CA PRO A 60 -66.61 -34.04 -23.78
C PRO A 60 -65.70 -33.05 -24.51
N ILE A 61 -65.14 -32.11 -23.76
CA ILE A 61 -64.26 -31.08 -24.29
C ILE A 61 -63.07 -31.67 -25.07
N SER A 62 -62.54 -32.83 -24.67
CA SER A 62 -61.45 -33.54 -25.35
C SER A 62 -61.70 -33.70 -26.86
N GLN A 63 -62.95 -33.95 -27.26
CA GLN A 63 -63.33 -34.04 -28.67
C GLN A 63 -63.43 -32.68 -29.35
N LEU A 64 -63.80 -31.63 -28.61
CA LEU A 64 -63.86 -30.26 -29.13
C LEU A 64 -62.45 -29.68 -29.32
N ILE A 65 -61.55 -29.86 -28.36
CA ILE A 65 -60.16 -29.38 -28.45
C ILE A 65 -59.34 -30.21 -29.44
N ALA A 66 -59.70 -31.47 -29.71
CA ALA A 66 -59.07 -32.28 -30.76
C ALA A 66 -59.22 -31.68 -32.18
N LEU A 67 -60.20 -30.79 -32.40
CA LEU A 67 -60.32 -30.01 -33.63
C LEU A 67 -59.21 -28.95 -33.77
N PHE A 68 -58.50 -28.62 -32.68
CA PHE A 68 -57.50 -27.56 -32.58
C PHE A 68 -56.18 -28.15 -32.07
N PRO A 69 -55.27 -28.56 -32.98
CA PRO A 69 -54.02 -29.23 -32.61
C PRO A 69 -53.13 -28.38 -31.68
N GLU A 70 -53.21 -27.05 -31.78
CA GLU A 70 -52.45 -26.11 -30.97
C GLU A 70 -53.35 -25.04 -30.35
N LEU A 71 -53.56 -25.10 -29.03
CA LEU A 71 -54.49 -24.22 -28.30
C LEU A 71 -54.17 -22.72 -28.44
N GLN A 72 -52.90 -22.36 -28.67
CA GLN A 72 -52.45 -20.97 -28.85
C GLN A 72 -53.00 -20.30 -30.11
N TYR A 73 -53.36 -21.08 -31.15
CA TYR A 73 -53.88 -20.59 -32.42
C TYR A 73 -55.41 -20.70 -32.55
N ILE A 74 -56.10 -21.12 -31.48
CA ILE A 74 -57.55 -21.33 -31.43
C ILE A 74 -58.35 -20.20 -32.08
N ASP A 75 -57.99 -18.92 -31.85
CA ASP A 75 -58.74 -17.80 -32.39
C ASP A 75 -58.71 -17.75 -33.93
N ASN A 76 -57.55 -18.03 -34.53
CA ASN A 76 -57.36 -18.03 -35.98
C ASN A 76 -57.97 -19.28 -36.63
N ASP A 77 -57.77 -20.44 -35.99
CA ASP A 77 -58.29 -21.71 -36.48
C ASP A 77 -59.83 -21.70 -36.41
N PHE A 78 -60.40 -21.26 -35.29
CA PHE A 78 -61.85 -21.15 -35.10
C PHE A 78 -62.48 -20.21 -36.12
N LEU A 79 -61.82 -19.09 -36.47
CA LEU A 79 -62.30 -18.19 -37.53
C LEU A 79 -62.29 -18.86 -38.92
N THR A 80 -61.28 -19.67 -39.20
CA THR A 80 -61.10 -20.35 -40.50
C THR A 80 -62.18 -21.42 -40.74
N ILE A 81 -62.54 -22.17 -39.70
CA ILE A 81 -63.58 -23.21 -39.78
C ILE A 81 -64.96 -22.75 -39.30
N LYS A 82 -65.11 -21.47 -38.92
CA LYS A 82 -66.34 -20.89 -38.35
C LYS A 82 -67.60 -21.18 -39.18
N SER A 83 -67.48 -21.12 -40.50
CA SER A 83 -68.61 -21.33 -41.43
C SER A 83 -69.13 -22.77 -41.45
N LEU A 84 -68.43 -23.71 -40.84
CA LEU A 84 -68.84 -25.11 -40.73
C LEU A 84 -69.64 -25.40 -39.45
N PHE A 85 -69.66 -24.46 -38.49
CA PHE A 85 -70.47 -24.54 -37.28
C PHE A 85 -71.86 -23.91 -37.49
N ASP A 86 -72.85 -24.43 -36.77
CA ASP A 86 -74.19 -23.85 -36.67
C ASP A 86 -74.15 -22.53 -35.89
N ASP A 87 -74.81 -21.51 -36.42
CA ASP A 87 -74.80 -20.14 -35.86
C ASP A 87 -75.19 -20.08 -34.36
N SER A 88 -76.07 -20.98 -33.91
CA SER A 88 -76.52 -21.06 -32.51
C SER A 88 -75.47 -21.61 -31.54
N ALA A 89 -74.50 -22.40 -32.03
CA ALA A 89 -73.45 -23.02 -31.21
C ALA A 89 -72.17 -22.18 -31.13
N ILE A 90 -71.93 -21.29 -32.11
CA ILE A 90 -70.69 -20.50 -32.26
C ILE A 90 -70.33 -19.73 -30.98
N ALA A 91 -71.31 -19.08 -30.33
CA ALA A 91 -71.05 -18.26 -29.14
C ALA A 91 -70.55 -19.12 -27.96
N SER A 92 -71.20 -20.25 -27.70
CA SER A 92 -70.85 -21.16 -26.60
C SER A 92 -69.52 -21.88 -26.86
N LEU A 93 -69.29 -22.33 -28.09
CA LEU A 93 -68.03 -22.95 -28.48
C LEU A 93 -66.85 -21.97 -28.34
N ARG A 94 -67.03 -20.70 -28.74
CA ARG A 94 -66.03 -19.65 -28.54
C ARG A 94 -65.71 -19.45 -27.06
N GLN A 95 -66.71 -19.49 -26.17
CA GLN A 95 -66.49 -19.35 -24.73
C GLN A 95 -65.70 -20.52 -24.14
N ILE A 96 -66.05 -21.75 -24.50
CA ILE A 96 -65.32 -22.96 -24.07
C ILE A 96 -63.86 -22.89 -24.54
N LEU A 97 -63.64 -22.56 -25.82
CA LEU A 97 -62.29 -22.46 -26.38
C LEU A 97 -61.47 -21.31 -25.76
N THR A 98 -62.11 -20.19 -25.40
CA THR A 98 -61.45 -19.08 -24.69
C THR A 98 -61.00 -19.51 -23.30
N TYR A 99 -61.84 -20.25 -22.56
CA TYR A 99 -61.45 -20.83 -21.27
C TYR A 99 -60.23 -21.74 -21.41
N TRP A 100 -60.24 -22.69 -22.35
CA TRP A 100 -59.15 -23.66 -22.50
C TRP A 100 -57.83 -23.05 -22.95
N LYS A 101 -57.89 -21.98 -23.74
CA LYS A 101 -56.73 -21.18 -24.09
C LYS A 101 -56.05 -20.59 -22.85
N ASP A 102 -56.83 -20.08 -21.89
CA ASP A 102 -56.33 -19.38 -20.70
C ASP A 102 -56.45 -20.22 -19.41
N HIS A 103 -56.72 -21.52 -19.50
CA HIS A 103 -57.12 -22.34 -18.34
C HIS A 103 -56.07 -22.38 -17.23
N GLN A 104 -54.79 -22.42 -17.59
CA GLN A 104 -53.69 -22.43 -16.62
C GLN A 104 -53.70 -21.15 -15.77
N ARG A 105 -53.76 -19.98 -16.43
CA ARG A 105 -53.81 -18.67 -15.77
C ARG A 105 -55.05 -18.54 -14.89
N ILE A 106 -56.20 -19.00 -15.39
CA ILE A 106 -57.46 -18.98 -14.63
C ILE A 106 -57.37 -19.85 -13.38
N ASN A 107 -56.78 -21.05 -13.49
CA ASN A 107 -56.56 -21.94 -12.36
C ASN A 107 -55.59 -21.34 -11.33
N GLU A 108 -54.53 -20.68 -11.77
CA GLU A 108 -53.57 -19.98 -10.89
C GLU A 108 -54.24 -18.84 -10.10
N ILE A 109 -55.08 -18.03 -10.76
CA ILE A 109 -55.86 -16.97 -10.10
C ILE A 109 -56.82 -17.59 -9.07
N CYS A 110 -57.57 -18.63 -9.44
CA CYS A 110 -58.47 -19.36 -8.55
C CYS A 110 -57.75 -19.90 -7.31
N GLN A 111 -56.59 -20.52 -7.50
CA GLN A 111 -55.78 -21.07 -6.41
C GLN A 111 -55.20 -19.96 -5.51
N SER A 112 -54.84 -18.81 -6.08
CA SER A 112 -54.28 -17.67 -5.35
C SER A 112 -55.33 -17.00 -4.45
N ILE A 113 -56.58 -16.90 -4.92
CA ILE A 113 -57.69 -16.41 -4.10
C ILE A 113 -57.88 -17.31 -2.87
N ILE A 114 -57.84 -18.64 -3.04
CA ILE A 114 -57.92 -19.59 -1.91
C ILE A 114 -56.77 -19.37 -0.93
N ASN A 115 -55.55 -19.17 -1.43
CA ASN A 115 -54.37 -18.98 -0.58
C ASN A 115 -54.37 -17.63 0.14
N LEU A 116 -54.88 -16.56 -0.48
CA LEU A 116 -55.08 -15.26 0.17
C LEU A 116 -56.07 -15.37 1.34
N LEU A 117 -57.19 -16.07 1.14
CA LEU A 117 -58.17 -16.30 2.20
C LEU A 117 -57.56 -17.11 3.37
N LYS A 118 -56.71 -18.10 3.08
CA LYS A 118 -55.95 -18.82 4.11
C LYS A 118 -54.96 -17.92 4.84
N TYR A 119 -54.21 -17.06 4.12
CA TYR A 119 -53.25 -16.13 4.71
C TYR A 119 -53.91 -15.18 5.72
N LEU A 120 -55.12 -14.71 5.41
CA LEU A 120 -55.94 -13.87 6.29
C LEU A 120 -56.63 -14.65 7.42
N ASN A 121 -56.33 -15.95 7.60
CA ASN A 121 -56.97 -16.86 8.55
C ASN A 121 -58.50 -16.91 8.42
N LEU A 122 -59.03 -16.85 7.19
CA LEU A 122 -60.46 -16.98 6.87
C LEU A 122 -60.73 -18.41 6.37
N THR A 123 -60.83 -19.40 7.27
CA THR A 123 -61.07 -20.81 6.88
C THR A 123 -62.53 -21.23 7.04
N ASN A 124 -63.06 -21.80 5.95
CA ASN A 124 -64.18 -22.77 5.83
C ASN A 124 -65.34 -22.69 6.82
N ASP A 125 -66.27 -21.76 6.55
CA ASP A 125 -67.70 -22.01 6.77
C ASP A 125 -68.40 -22.00 5.41
N ASN A 126 -68.49 -23.19 4.80
CA ASN A 126 -69.47 -23.68 3.80
C ASN A 126 -70.02 -22.79 2.64
N ASP A 127 -69.47 -21.61 2.32
CA ASP A 127 -69.97 -20.84 1.16
C ASP A 127 -68.93 -19.89 0.52
N ASN A 128 -67.65 -20.30 0.50
CA ASN A 128 -66.62 -19.55 -0.23
C ASN A 128 -66.61 -19.95 -1.70
N SER A 129 -67.39 -19.19 -2.48
CA SER A 129 -67.47 -19.16 -3.94
C SER A 129 -67.48 -20.55 -4.60
N PRO A 130 -68.62 -21.27 -4.59
CA PRO A 130 -68.77 -22.57 -5.26
C PRO A 130 -68.36 -22.54 -6.75
N ILE A 131 -68.24 -21.35 -7.34
CA ILE A 131 -67.71 -21.14 -8.67
C ILE A 131 -66.19 -21.39 -8.80
N ILE A 132 -65.35 -21.01 -7.83
CA ILE A 132 -63.89 -21.22 -7.90
C ILE A 132 -63.58 -22.72 -7.84
N GLU A 133 -64.22 -23.46 -6.94
CA GLU A 133 -64.03 -24.90 -6.83
C GLU A 133 -64.58 -25.66 -8.04
N ARG A 134 -65.70 -25.20 -8.63
CA ARG A 134 -66.23 -25.78 -9.87
C ARG A 134 -65.30 -25.51 -11.05
N MET A 135 -64.70 -24.32 -11.13
CA MET A 135 -63.70 -23.99 -12.16
C MET A 135 -62.46 -24.90 -12.07
N LEU A 136 -61.90 -25.10 -10.87
CA LEU A 136 -60.74 -25.99 -10.66
C LEU A 136 -61.05 -27.48 -10.93
N LYS A 137 -62.33 -27.87 -10.97
CA LYS A 137 -62.79 -29.24 -11.28
C LYS A 137 -63.04 -29.47 -12.78
N LEU A 138 -63.02 -28.44 -13.62
CA LEU A 138 -63.17 -28.58 -15.07
C LEU A 138 -61.97 -29.34 -15.65
N ASN A 139 -62.25 -30.39 -16.40
CA ASN A 139 -61.25 -31.23 -17.08
C ASN A 139 -61.72 -31.59 -18.50
N GLU A 140 -60.88 -32.26 -19.28
CA GLU A 140 -61.17 -32.59 -20.69
C GLU A 140 -62.40 -33.51 -20.89
N GLU A 141 -62.80 -34.25 -19.85
CA GLU A 141 -64.00 -35.11 -19.87
C GLU A 141 -65.29 -34.36 -19.52
N THR A 142 -65.17 -33.08 -19.15
CA THR A 142 -66.34 -32.26 -18.82
C THR A 142 -67.15 -31.97 -20.08
N SER A 143 -68.49 -32.03 -19.98
CA SER A 143 -69.36 -31.72 -21.11
C SER A 143 -69.29 -30.23 -21.48
N GLY A 144 -69.48 -29.91 -22.76
CA GLY A 144 -69.42 -28.52 -23.23
C GLY A 144 -70.43 -27.60 -22.54
N GLU A 145 -71.62 -28.09 -22.18
CA GLU A 145 -72.64 -27.29 -21.46
C GLU A 145 -72.15 -26.89 -20.05
N ILE A 146 -71.63 -27.85 -19.27
CA ILE A 146 -71.13 -27.58 -17.91
C ILE A 146 -69.93 -26.63 -17.93
N CYS A 147 -69.01 -26.82 -18.88
CA CYS A 147 -67.86 -25.92 -19.04
C CYS A 147 -68.28 -24.50 -19.41
N CYS A 148 -69.23 -24.36 -20.34
CA CYS A 148 -69.71 -23.07 -20.80
C CYS A 148 -70.45 -22.30 -19.67
N GLU A 149 -71.30 -22.99 -18.91
CA GLU A 149 -72.02 -22.43 -17.78
C GLU A 149 -71.07 -21.99 -16.66
N THR A 150 -70.15 -22.87 -16.27
CA THR A 150 -69.16 -22.60 -15.22
C THR A 150 -68.24 -21.45 -15.62
N TYR A 151 -67.73 -21.43 -16.86
CA TYR A 151 -66.89 -20.33 -17.32
C TYR A 151 -67.65 -19.00 -17.40
N ASN A 152 -68.90 -18.97 -17.84
CA ASN A 152 -69.70 -17.75 -17.86
C ASN A 152 -69.95 -17.18 -16.46
N GLU A 153 -70.25 -18.06 -15.50
CA GLU A 153 -70.46 -17.67 -14.10
C GLU A 153 -69.15 -17.13 -13.49
N TYR A 154 -68.00 -17.75 -13.78
CA TYR A 154 -66.67 -17.24 -13.41
C TYR A 154 -66.38 -15.88 -14.06
N TYR A 155 -66.55 -15.77 -15.38
CA TYR A 155 -66.29 -14.57 -16.15
C TYR A 155 -67.11 -13.38 -15.62
N THR A 156 -68.38 -13.62 -15.29
CA THR A 156 -69.27 -12.60 -14.72
C THR A 156 -68.90 -12.23 -13.28
N SER A 157 -68.38 -13.19 -12.51
CA SER A 157 -68.05 -12.98 -11.10
C SER A 157 -66.68 -12.35 -10.87
N TYR A 158 -65.73 -12.54 -11.79
CA TYR A 158 -64.34 -12.10 -11.61
C TYR A 158 -63.85 -11.18 -12.76
N PRO A 159 -63.48 -11.65 -13.97
CA PRO A 159 -63.02 -10.80 -15.09
C PRO A 159 -63.91 -9.60 -15.42
N LYS A 160 -65.22 -9.72 -15.26
CA LYS A 160 -66.16 -8.62 -15.53
C LYS A 160 -66.23 -7.58 -14.40
N LYS A 161 -65.88 -7.96 -13.17
CA LYS A 161 -66.01 -7.12 -11.97
C LYS A 161 -64.70 -6.44 -11.56
N TYR A 162 -63.58 -7.13 -11.72
CA TYR A 162 -62.27 -6.68 -11.23
C TYR A 162 -61.34 -6.38 -12.39
N SER A 163 -60.50 -5.37 -12.22
CA SER A 163 -59.51 -4.97 -13.22
C SER A 163 -58.46 -6.07 -13.50
N ASP A 164 -57.87 -6.04 -14.70
CA ASP A 164 -56.74 -6.91 -15.04
C ASP A 164 -55.56 -6.74 -14.07
N LYS A 165 -55.37 -5.52 -13.51
CA LYS A 165 -54.35 -5.26 -12.48
C LYS A 165 -54.58 -6.10 -11.23
N THR A 166 -55.82 -6.19 -10.76
CA THR A 166 -56.21 -7.00 -9.60
C THR A 166 -56.03 -8.50 -9.87
N LEU A 167 -56.39 -8.97 -11.05
CA LEU A 167 -56.25 -10.38 -11.43
C LEU A 167 -54.79 -10.79 -11.65
N ASN A 168 -53.96 -9.90 -12.21
CA ASN A 168 -52.52 -10.12 -12.35
C ASN A 168 -51.80 -10.14 -11.00
N PHE A 169 -52.21 -9.28 -10.04
CA PHE A 169 -51.69 -9.35 -8.68
C PHE A 169 -52.01 -10.70 -8.03
N MET A 170 -53.23 -11.22 -8.23
CA MET A 170 -53.61 -12.55 -7.73
C MET A 170 -52.72 -13.64 -8.32
N GLU A 171 -52.42 -13.59 -9.61
CA GLU A 171 -51.48 -14.51 -10.26
C GLU A 171 -50.10 -14.49 -9.57
N LYS A 172 -49.56 -13.30 -9.27
CA LYS A 172 -48.28 -13.12 -8.57
C LYS A 172 -48.29 -13.50 -7.10
N PHE A 173 -49.44 -13.44 -6.43
CA PHE A 173 -49.57 -13.73 -5.00
C PHE A 173 -49.07 -15.15 -4.66
N ASN A 174 -49.40 -16.14 -5.51
CA ASN A 174 -48.93 -17.51 -5.32
C ASN A 174 -47.41 -17.68 -5.46
N ALA A 175 -46.78 -16.90 -6.35
CA ALA A 175 -45.32 -16.91 -6.53
C ALA A 175 -44.56 -16.29 -5.34
N SER A 176 -45.28 -15.61 -4.44
CA SER A 176 -44.70 -14.79 -3.35
C SER A 176 -44.81 -15.43 -1.96
N THR A 177 -45.22 -16.69 -1.87
CA THR A 177 -45.54 -17.38 -0.60
C THR A 177 -44.38 -17.39 0.40
N GLU A 178 -43.16 -17.69 -0.04
CA GLU A 178 -41.96 -17.72 0.82
C GLU A 178 -41.63 -16.34 1.42
N LEU A 179 -41.78 -15.27 0.62
CA LEU A 179 -41.60 -13.89 1.07
C LEU A 179 -42.65 -13.51 2.11
N LEU A 180 -43.91 -13.87 1.88
CA LEU A 180 -45.01 -13.56 2.79
C LEU A 180 -44.92 -14.33 4.11
N GLU A 181 -44.42 -15.56 4.10
CA GLU A 181 -44.12 -16.33 5.32
C GLU A 181 -43.00 -15.67 6.14
N PHE A 182 -41.97 -15.12 5.50
CA PHE A 182 -40.90 -14.40 6.17
C PHE A 182 -41.35 -13.05 6.74
N ILE A 183 -42.19 -12.28 6.02
CA ILE A 183 -42.65 -10.95 6.46
C ILE A 183 -43.61 -11.06 7.65
N ARG A 184 -44.45 -12.10 7.69
CA ARG A 184 -45.53 -12.29 8.67
C ARG A 184 -45.10 -12.16 10.14
N PRO A 185 -44.02 -12.81 10.62
CA PRO A 185 -43.60 -12.71 12.03
C PRO A 185 -42.80 -11.44 12.37
N LEU A 186 -42.36 -10.65 11.38
CA LEU A 186 -41.52 -9.48 11.66
C LEU A 186 -42.32 -8.44 12.47
N THR A 187 -41.68 -7.77 13.41
CA THR A 187 -42.23 -6.59 14.10
C THR A 187 -41.84 -5.30 13.37
N SER A 188 -42.39 -4.15 13.75
CA SER A 188 -41.97 -2.86 13.20
C SER A 188 -40.50 -2.55 13.54
N THR A 189 -40.05 -2.99 14.73
CA THR A 189 -38.66 -2.87 15.21
C THR A 189 -37.68 -3.68 14.38
N ASP A 190 -38.10 -4.86 13.90
CA ASP A 190 -37.28 -5.71 13.02
C ASP A 190 -37.05 -5.06 11.66
N ILE A 191 -38.05 -4.35 11.13
CA ILE A 191 -37.89 -3.57 9.88
C ILE A 191 -36.99 -2.36 10.10
N GLU A 192 -37.18 -1.60 11.19
CA GLU A 192 -36.30 -0.45 11.52
C GLU A 192 -34.84 -0.92 11.64
N SER A 193 -34.59 -2.06 12.29
CA SER A 193 -33.25 -2.64 12.43
C SER A 193 -32.63 -3.07 11.09
N LEU A 194 -33.43 -3.64 10.19
CA LEU A 194 -32.99 -3.97 8.83
C LEU A 194 -32.68 -2.71 8.02
N LEU A 195 -33.48 -1.65 8.14
CA LEU A 195 -33.25 -0.37 7.46
C LEU A 195 -31.97 0.34 7.95
N GLU A 196 -31.71 0.34 9.27
CA GLU A 196 -30.49 0.92 9.83
C GLU A 196 -29.23 0.17 9.37
N SER A 197 -29.30 -1.16 9.28
CA SER A 197 -28.14 -1.99 8.90
C SER A 197 -27.63 -1.76 7.47
N VAL A 198 -28.48 -1.20 6.60
CA VAL A 198 -28.11 -0.82 5.22
C VAL A 198 -27.17 0.39 5.21
N ASN A 199 -27.27 1.30 6.18
CA ASN A 199 -26.40 2.49 6.25
C ASN A 199 -24.98 2.15 6.72
N ASP A 200 -24.79 1.04 7.43
CA ASP A 200 -23.50 0.63 8.01
C ASP A 200 -22.72 -0.36 7.12
N SER A 201 -23.33 -0.88 6.04
CA SER A 201 -22.79 -2.00 5.27
C SER A 201 -22.37 -1.59 3.85
N ASP A 202 -21.22 -0.92 3.71
CA ASP A 202 -20.66 -0.52 2.39
C ASP A 202 -20.31 -1.70 1.45
N GLU A 203 -20.27 -2.95 1.96
CA GLU A 203 -19.77 -4.12 1.21
C GLU A 203 -20.80 -5.23 0.92
N THR A 204 -22.08 -5.11 1.31
CA THR A 204 -23.07 -6.14 0.99
C THR A 204 -23.83 -5.84 -0.30
N LEU A 205 -23.90 -6.83 -1.21
CA LEU A 205 -24.61 -6.86 -2.51
C LEU A 205 -26.13 -6.58 -2.46
N ILE A 206 -26.67 -6.03 -1.35
CA ILE A 206 -28.10 -5.78 -1.17
C ILE A 206 -28.38 -4.33 -1.55
N ASP A 207 -29.20 -4.14 -2.58
CA ASP A 207 -29.69 -2.82 -2.94
C ASP A 207 -30.57 -2.28 -1.80
N ALA A 208 -30.25 -1.09 -1.28
CA ALA A 208 -31.04 -0.39 -0.27
C ALA A 208 -32.52 -0.28 -0.68
N SER A 209 -32.78 -0.25 -1.99
CA SER A 209 -34.13 -0.26 -2.55
C SER A 209 -34.92 -1.50 -2.17
N ALA A 210 -34.30 -2.68 -2.04
CA ALA A 210 -34.97 -3.95 -1.74
C ALA A 210 -35.55 -3.98 -0.32
N ILE A 211 -34.85 -3.43 0.68
CA ILE A 211 -35.33 -3.38 2.08
C ILE A 211 -36.41 -2.31 2.26
N ILE A 212 -36.30 -1.19 1.53
CA ILE A 212 -37.37 -0.18 1.46
C ILE A 212 -38.63 -0.79 0.81
N ASN A 213 -38.46 -1.55 -0.27
CA ASN A 213 -39.56 -2.26 -0.93
C ASN A 213 -40.23 -3.27 0.01
N LEU A 214 -39.45 -4.04 0.79
CA LEU A 214 -39.95 -4.96 1.81
C LEU A 214 -40.85 -4.24 2.84
N THR A 215 -40.46 -3.03 3.24
CA THR A 215 -41.23 -2.19 4.17
C THR A 215 -42.59 -1.82 3.59
N LYS A 216 -42.63 -1.44 2.31
CA LYS A 216 -43.87 -1.13 1.59
C LYS A 216 -44.79 -2.35 1.47
N ILE A 217 -44.24 -3.53 1.19
CA ILE A 217 -45.00 -4.78 1.12
C ILE A 217 -45.62 -5.12 2.47
N LYS A 218 -44.85 -5.01 3.56
CA LYS A 218 -45.39 -5.26 4.90
C LYS A 218 -46.53 -4.29 5.24
N SER A 219 -46.32 -3.00 4.98
CA SER A 219 -47.37 -1.99 5.16
C SER A 219 -48.64 -2.35 4.37
N PHE A 220 -48.53 -2.77 3.11
CA PHE A 220 -49.66 -3.18 2.28
C PHE A 220 -50.50 -4.29 2.94
N PHE A 221 -49.86 -5.35 3.43
CA PHE A 221 -50.57 -6.46 4.09
C PHE A 221 -51.10 -6.10 5.48
N GLU A 222 -50.45 -5.19 6.21
CA GLU A 222 -50.97 -4.65 7.47
C GLU A 222 -52.28 -3.88 7.25
N HIS A 223 -52.38 -3.07 6.18
CA HIS A 223 -53.62 -2.36 5.83
C HIS A 223 -54.77 -3.34 5.54
N ILE A 224 -54.50 -4.42 4.78
CA ILE A 224 -55.49 -5.46 4.50
C ILE A 224 -55.93 -6.15 5.80
N ASN A 225 -54.98 -6.53 6.67
CA ASN A 225 -55.28 -7.20 7.93
C ASN A 225 -56.11 -6.30 8.88
N GLN A 226 -55.77 -5.02 8.99
CA GLN A 226 -56.51 -4.06 9.81
C GLN A 226 -57.97 -3.91 9.35
N GLU A 227 -58.20 -3.79 8.04
CA GLU A 227 -59.55 -3.70 7.48
C GLU A 227 -60.35 -5.00 7.69
N VAL A 228 -59.73 -6.16 7.49
CA VAL A 228 -60.36 -7.47 7.76
C VAL A 228 -60.73 -7.59 9.24
N GLU A 229 -59.86 -7.18 10.16
CA GLU A 229 -60.15 -7.18 11.59
C GLU A 229 -61.25 -6.18 11.98
N ALA A 230 -61.22 -4.97 11.43
CA ALA A 230 -62.24 -3.95 11.65
C ALA A 230 -63.63 -4.46 11.23
N LYS A 231 -63.70 -5.21 10.13
CA LYS A 231 -64.94 -5.82 9.65
C LYS A 231 -65.36 -7.04 10.44
N ARG A 232 -64.43 -7.91 10.88
CA ARG A 232 -64.73 -9.03 11.80
C ARG A 232 -65.37 -8.53 13.10
N LYS A 233 -64.89 -7.40 13.65
CA LYS A 233 -65.47 -6.76 14.84
C LYS A 233 -66.90 -6.23 14.62
N GLN A 234 -67.30 -5.99 13.36
CA GLN A 234 -68.64 -5.48 12.99
C GLN A 234 -69.64 -6.59 12.60
N SER A 235 -69.21 -7.68 11.94
CA SER A 235 -70.11 -8.68 11.31
C SER A 235 -70.08 -10.09 11.92
N GLY A 236 -69.37 -10.31 13.01
CA GLY A 236 -69.59 -11.46 13.90
C GLY A 236 -68.90 -12.78 13.52
N THR A 237 -68.73 -13.16 12.25
CA THR A 237 -67.94 -14.37 11.91
C THR A 237 -67.54 -14.58 10.44
N SER A 238 -68.15 -13.91 9.47
CA SER A 238 -67.85 -14.13 8.04
C SER A 238 -67.69 -12.82 7.27
N VAL A 239 -66.57 -12.68 6.54
CA VAL A 239 -66.31 -11.57 5.59
C VAL A 239 -66.39 -12.16 4.18
N PRO A 240 -67.39 -11.78 3.36
CA PRO A 240 -67.51 -12.25 1.98
C PRO A 240 -66.25 -11.97 1.14
N HIS A 241 -65.80 -12.95 0.34
CA HIS A 241 -64.62 -12.82 -0.52
C HIS A 241 -64.70 -11.63 -1.50
N ASP A 242 -65.90 -11.32 -2.03
CA ASP A 242 -66.15 -10.19 -2.94
C ASP A 242 -65.81 -8.84 -2.29
N ILE A 243 -66.03 -8.72 -0.98
CA ILE A 243 -65.67 -7.52 -0.22
C ILE A 243 -64.16 -7.38 -0.10
N ILE A 244 -63.43 -8.47 0.15
CA ILE A 244 -61.96 -8.49 0.25
C ILE A 244 -61.33 -8.15 -1.10
N MET A 245 -61.83 -8.74 -2.18
CA MET A 245 -61.37 -8.47 -3.54
C MET A 245 -61.58 -7.00 -3.93
N LYS A 246 -62.70 -6.40 -3.53
CA LYS A 246 -62.96 -4.97 -3.75
C LYS A 246 -62.04 -4.06 -2.94
N TYR A 247 -61.72 -4.41 -1.70
CA TYR A 247 -60.73 -3.66 -0.93
C TYR A 247 -59.34 -3.76 -1.55
N LEU A 248 -58.95 -4.95 -1.97
CA LEU A 248 -57.68 -5.17 -2.63
C LEU A 248 -57.60 -4.39 -3.95
N GLU A 249 -58.67 -4.34 -4.74
CA GLU A 249 -58.75 -3.49 -5.93
C GLU A 249 -58.58 -2.00 -5.61
N ASN A 250 -59.22 -1.50 -4.55
CA ASN A 250 -59.04 -0.11 -4.13
C ASN A 250 -57.59 0.17 -3.68
N LEU A 251 -57.01 -0.72 -2.88
CA LEU A 251 -55.67 -0.57 -2.32
C LEU A 251 -54.58 -0.62 -3.42
N LEU A 252 -54.74 -1.48 -4.43
CA LEU A 252 -53.86 -1.55 -5.59
C LEU A 252 -53.89 -0.28 -6.47
N ASN A 253 -54.94 0.54 -6.33
CA ASN A 253 -55.09 1.82 -7.04
C ASN A 253 -54.55 3.02 -6.23
N GLU A 254 -54.12 2.82 -4.99
CA GLU A 254 -53.45 3.87 -4.21
C GLU A 254 -52.02 4.10 -4.71
N LYS A 255 -51.58 5.36 -4.70
CA LYS A 255 -50.25 5.75 -5.21
C LYS A 255 -49.10 5.06 -4.47
N ASP A 256 -49.25 4.82 -3.17
CA ASP A 256 -48.20 4.21 -2.35
C ASP A 256 -47.91 2.75 -2.73
N PHE A 257 -48.89 2.09 -3.38
CA PHE A 257 -48.82 0.69 -3.80
C PHE A 257 -48.90 0.52 -5.33
N GLU A 258 -48.77 1.60 -6.09
CA GLU A 258 -48.88 1.59 -7.56
C GLU A 258 -47.95 0.56 -8.22
N TYR A 259 -46.76 0.36 -7.62
CA TYR A 259 -45.69 -0.54 -8.07
C TYR A 259 -45.49 -1.77 -7.17
N ILE A 260 -46.52 -2.20 -6.43
CA ILE A 260 -46.40 -3.34 -5.49
C ILE A 260 -45.82 -4.61 -6.13
N ASP A 261 -46.14 -4.86 -7.40
CA ASP A 261 -45.61 -5.98 -8.17
C ASP A 261 -44.09 -5.93 -8.31
N SER A 262 -43.54 -4.74 -8.57
CA SER A 262 -42.09 -4.54 -8.67
C SER A 262 -41.42 -4.62 -7.30
N TYR A 263 -42.11 -4.20 -6.23
CA TYR A 263 -41.59 -4.32 -4.87
C TYR A 263 -41.44 -5.78 -4.48
N ILE A 264 -42.46 -6.60 -4.80
CA ILE A 264 -42.46 -8.03 -4.56
C ILE A 264 -41.32 -8.72 -5.33
N ASP A 265 -41.17 -8.44 -6.64
CA ASP A 265 -40.11 -9.04 -7.46
C ASP A 265 -38.70 -8.68 -6.94
N SER A 266 -38.48 -7.41 -6.57
CA SER A 266 -37.21 -6.93 -5.99
C SER A 266 -36.89 -7.61 -4.65
N SER A 267 -37.91 -7.79 -3.80
CA SER A 267 -37.76 -8.41 -2.47
C SER A 267 -37.54 -9.93 -2.58
N LEU A 268 -38.20 -10.61 -3.52
CA LEU A 268 -38.01 -12.04 -3.79
C LEU A 268 -36.58 -12.32 -4.29
N ASN A 269 -36.07 -11.53 -5.24
CA ASN A 269 -34.72 -11.68 -5.76
C ASN A 269 -33.62 -11.53 -4.68
N SER A 270 -33.92 -10.80 -3.60
CA SER A 270 -32.99 -10.52 -2.51
C SER A 270 -33.32 -11.26 -1.20
N LEU A 271 -34.32 -12.14 -1.19
CA LEU A 271 -34.90 -12.72 0.03
C LEU A 271 -33.87 -13.47 0.88
N THR A 272 -33.05 -14.33 0.28
CA THR A 272 -32.02 -15.10 1.01
C THR A 272 -30.99 -14.19 1.67
N SER A 273 -30.62 -13.09 1.01
CA SER A 273 -29.68 -12.11 1.55
C SER A 273 -30.28 -11.32 2.72
N ILE A 274 -31.56 -10.92 2.60
CA ILE A 274 -32.31 -10.24 3.66
C ILE A 274 -32.49 -11.16 4.87
N GLN A 275 -32.83 -12.44 4.66
CA GLN A 275 -32.96 -13.43 5.73
C GLN A 275 -31.63 -13.67 6.47
N ARG A 276 -30.51 -13.77 5.73
CA ARG A 276 -29.17 -13.90 6.33
C ARG A 276 -28.82 -12.67 7.17
N MET A 277 -29.07 -11.46 6.66
CA MET A 277 -28.85 -10.21 7.37
C MET A 277 -29.69 -10.13 8.65
N TYR A 278 -30.97 -10.50 8.59
CA TYR A 278 -31.85 -10.58 9.75
C TYR A 278 -31.34 -11.57 10.81
N MET A 279 -30.88 -12.77 10.41
CA MET A 279 -30.29 -13.75 11.32
C MET A 279 -28.96 -13.28 11.94
N GLU A 280 -28.13 -12.57 11.18
CA GLU A 280 -26.88 -12.02 11.70
C GLU A 280 -27.12 -10.89 12.72
N LEU A 281 -28.09 -10.01 12.47
CA LEU A 281 -28.44 -8.91 13.36
C LEU A 281 -29.02 -9.39 14.69
N THR A 282 -29.92 -10.38 14.66
CA THR A 282 -30.50 -10.98 15.87
C THR A 282 -29.45 -11.71 16.70
N ASN A 283 -28.58 -12.51 16.08
CA ASN A 283 -27.52 -13.23 16.81
C ASN A 283 -26.41 -12.30 17.35
N LYS A 284 -25.94 -11.32 16.57
CA LYS A 284 -24.91 -10.35 17.02
C LYS A 284 -25.46 -9.41 18.10
N GLY A 285 -26.72 -8.98 18.00
CA GLY A 285 -27.38 -8.11 18.99
C GLY A 285 -27.51 -8.76 20.37
N LEU A 286 -27.94 -10.02 20.42
CA LEU A 286 -28.04 -10.79 21.66
C LEU A 286 -26.65 -11.10 22.25
N SER A 287 -25.67 -11.46 21.41
CA SER A 287 -24.29 -11.72 21.84
C SER A 287 -23.61 -10.49 22.45
N LYS A 288 -23.74 -9.31 21.82
CA LYS A 288 -23.16 -8.06 22.35
C LYS A 288 -23.83 -7.63 23.66
N ARG A 289 -25.16 -7.78 23.76
CA ARG A 289 -25.93 -7.49 24.99
C ARG A 289 -25.50 -8.39 26.14
N GLN A 290 -25.34 -9.69 25.90
CA GLN A 290 -24.84 -10.64 26.89
C GLN A 290 -23.42 -10.26 27.35
N ARG A 291 -22.54 -9.91 26.41
CA ARG A 291 -21.16 -9.49 26.72
C ARG A 291 -21.12 -8.23 27.59
N ILE A 292 -22.00 -7.26 27.38
CA ILE A 292 -22.14 -6.08 28.25
C ILE A 292 -22.48 -6.51 29.69
N PHE A 293 -23.45 -7.41 29.86
CA PHE A 293 -23.83 -7.88 31.18
C PHE A 293 -22.75 -8.71 31.88
N GLU A 294 -22.00 -9.53 31.13
CA GLU A 294 -20.85 -10.27 31.65
C GLU A 294 -19.76 -9.32 32.18
N ILE A 295 -19.44 -8.25 31.43
CA ILE A 295 -18.51 -7.21 31.87
C ILE A 295 -18.99 -6.56 33.17
N MET A 296 -20.28 -6.23 33.25
CA MET A 296 -20.87 -5.59 34.43
C MET A 296 -21.00 -6.52 35.63
N GLN A 297 -21.06 -7.84 35.42
CA GLN A 297 -21.27 -8.79 36.50
C GLN A 297 -20.01 -9.05 37.31
N ARG A 298 -18.89 -9.40 36.65
CA ARG A 298 -17.59 -9.69 37.30
C ARG A 298 -16.42 -9.46 36.34
N SER A 299 -15.86 -8.26 36.34
CA SER A 299 -14.68 -7.94 35.54
C SER A 299 -13.55 -7.30 36.34
N GLN A 300 -12.33 -7.47 35.86
CA GLN A 300 -11.14 -6.79 36.35
C GLN A 300 -10.67 -5.80 35.29
N LEU A 301 -10.39 -4.57 35.69
CA LEU A 301 -9.95 -3.49 34.80
C LEU A 301 -8.54 -3.06 35.19
N ALA A 302 -7.69 -2.86 34.20
CA ALA A 302 -6.36 -2.30 34.40
C ALA A 302 -6.00 -1.36 33.25
N PHE A 303 -5.29 -0.28 33.55
CA PHE A 303 -4.85 0.69 32.56
C PHE A 303 -3.42 0.38 32.12
N SER A 304 -3.11 0.53 30.84
CA SER A 304 -1.79 0.25 30.31
C SER A 304 -1.34 1.32 29.32
N GLU A 305 -0.03 1.56 29.26
CA GLU A 305 0.53 2.45 28.25
C GLU A 305 0.71 1.70 26.93
N GLN A 306 0.20 2.26 25.83
CA GLN A 306 0.45 1.71 24.50
C GLN A 306 1.79 2.23 23.97
N ARG A 307 2.70 1.32 23.59
CA ARG A 307 3.95 1.72 22.92
C ARG A 307 3.63 2.15 21.50
N LYS A 308 3.83 3.45 21.20
CA LYS A 308 3.49 4.10 19.93
C LYS A 308 3.99 3.34 18.70
N ASN A 309 3.08 3.15 17.74
CA ASN A 309 3.42 3.16 16.32
C ASN A 309 3.21 4.60 15.81
N PRO A 310 4.23 5.31 15.29
CA PRO A 310 4.13 6.74 14.93
C PRO A 310 3.15 7.05 13.78
N TYR A 311 2.47 6.04 13.22
CA TYR A 311 1.56 6.16 12.09
C TYR A 311 0.09 5.91 12.43
N GLU A 312 -0.22 5.55 13.67
CA GLU A 312 -1.60 5.35 14.13
C GLU A 312 -2.03 6.57 14.94
N ASN A 313 -2.96 7.35 14.39
CA ASN A 313 -3.66 8.41 15.11
C ASN A 313 -4.61 7.78 16.13
N ILE A 314 -4.07 7.25 17.22
CA ILE A 314 -4.88 6.83 18.37
C ILE A 314 -5.11 8.07 19.23
N GLU A 315 -6.37 8.35 19.53
CA GLU A 315 -6.83 9.51 20.30
C GLU A 315 -6.30 9.51 21.75
N HIS A 316 -5.87 8.34 22.25
CA HIS A 316 -5.36 8.11 23.60
C HIS A 316 -3.98 7.44 23.60
N GLN A 317 -3.06 7.90 24.46
CA GLN A 317 -1.75 7.25 24.67
C GLN A 317 -1.86 6.00 25.56
N PHE A 318 -2.89 5.96 26.39
CA PHE A 318 -3.19 4.87 27.31
C PHE A 318 -4.41 4.10 26.82
N ASP A 319 -4.52 2.86 27.26
CA ASP A 319 -5.66 1.98 26.96
C ASP A 319 -6.08 1.22 28.23
N VAL A 320 -7.29 0.68 28.22
CA VAL A 320 -7.81 -0.18 29.28
C VAL A 320 -7.82 -1.63 28.83
N LYS A 321 -7.52 -2.54 29.75
CA LYS A 321 -7.73 -3.97 29.57
C LYS A 321 -8.78 -4.44 30.56
N ILE A 322 -9.81 -5.08 30.03
CA ILE A 322 -10.81 -5.75 30.85
C ILE A 322 -10.69 -7.27 30.69
N THR A 323 -10.63 -7.97 31.83
CA THR A 323 -10.62 -9.43 31.92
C THR A 323 -11.84 -9.91 32.72
N ILE A 324 -12.58 -10.88 32.18
CA ILE A 324 -13.73 -11.50 32.82
C ILE A 324 -13.23 -12.80 33.46
N LYS A 325 -13.54 -13.06 34.74
CA LYS A 325 -13.14 -14.31 35.40
C LYS A 325 -14.27 -15.34 35.33
N GLU A 326 -14.10 -16.40 34.54
CA GLU A 326 -14.99 -17.57 34.60
C GLU A 326 -14.74 -18.40 35.88
N GLN A 327 -15.80 -18.84 36.54
CA GLN A 327 -15.73 -19.95 37.50
C GLN A 327 -15.85 -21.26 36.72
N THR A 328 -14.74 -21.96 36.44
CA THR A 328 -14.84 -23.40 36.21
C THR A 328 -15.24 -24.05 37.55
N PRO A 329 -16.37 -24.79 37.63
CA PRO A 329 -16.65 -25.60 38.80
C PRO A 329 -15.57 -26.67 38.90
N SER A 330 -14.86 -26.71 40.02
CA SER A 330 -13.86 -27.73 40.32
C SER A 330 -14.58 -29.06 40.60
N LEU A 331 -15.01 -29.77 39.55
CA LEU A 331 -15.32 -31.19 39.65
C LEU A 331 -14.01 -31.95 39.53
N SER A 332 -13.40 -32.23 40.67
CA SER A 332 -12.36 -33.23 40.81
C SER A 332 -12.94 -34.60 40.45
N ILE A 333 -12.82 -35.02 39.20
CA ILE A 333 -12.91 -36.43 38.83
C ILE A 333 -11.48 -36.93 38.59
N VAL A 334 -11.07 -37.77 39.53
CA VAL A 334 -9.82 -38.50 39.57
C VAL A 334 -9.78 -39.55 38.45
N ASN A 335 -8.62 -39.64 37.80
CA ASN A 335 -8.10 -40.71 36.94
C ASN A 335 -8.76 -40.93 35.56
N CYS A 336 -8.02 -40.58 34.50
CA CYS A 336 -7.28 -41.56 33.68
C CYS A 336 -6.22 -40.86 32.82
N LYS A 337 -5.10 -41.57 32.59
CA LYS A 337 -3.90 -41.11 31.90
C LYS A 337 -4.14 -40.91 30.39
N SER A 338 -3.33 -40.01 29.82
CA SER A 338 -2.99 -39.80 28.41
C SER A 338 -4.11 -39.35 27.47
N VAL A 339 -4.11 -38.06 27.10
CA VAL A 339 -3.66 -37.52 25.80
C VAL A 339 -3.39 -36.02 26.00
N VAL A 340 -2.25 -35.53 25.52
CA VAL A 340 -1.89 -34.11 25.56
C VAL A 340 -2.72 -33.37 24.51
N ALA A 341 -3.88 -32.85 24.90
CA ALA A 341 -4.57 -31.80 24.16
C ALA A 341 -4.16 -30.45 24.77
N ARG A 342 -3.43 -29.65 24.00
CA ARG A 342 -3.16 -28.24 24.31
C ARG A 342 -4.44 -27.44 24.08
N GLU A 343 -5.26 -27.26 25.11
CA GLU A 343 -6.28 -26.20 25.10
C GLU A 343 -5.63 -24.89 25.56
N ASN A 344 -5.09 -24.15 24.57
CA ASN A 344 -4.84 -22.72 24.71
C ASN A 344 -6.13 -21.99 24.32
N VAL A 345 -7.08 -21.81 25.24
CA VAL A 345 -8.04 -20.71 25.11
C VAL A 345 -7.35 -19.46 25.64
N LYS A 346 -6.63 -18.77 24.75
CA LYS A 346 -6.14 -17.40 25.02
C LYS A 346 -7.37 -16.49 24.99
N GLU A 347 -7.95 -16.21 26.15
CA GLU A 347 -8.91 -15.11 26.26
C GLU A 347 -8.20 -13.80 25.85
N ARG A 348 -8.76 -13.14 24.84
CA ARG A 348 -8.26 -11.85 24.36
C ARG A 348 -8.83 -10.76 25.28
N PRO A 349 -8.01 -9.93 25.94
CA PRO A 349 -8.50 -8.85 26.80
C PRO A 349 -9.30 -7.84 25.97
N ILE A 350 -10.36 -7.30 26.55
CA ILE A 350 -11.23 -6.29 25.92
C ILE A 350 -10.53 -4.93 26.06
N THR A 351 -10.37 -4.22 24.93
CA THR A 351 -9.71 -2.90 24.84
C THR A 351 -10.72 -1.74 24.89
N TYR A 352 -10.25 -0.50 24.98
CA TYR A 352 -11.14 0.67 24.90
C TYR A 352 -11.93 0.73 23.59
N ILE A 353 -11.34 0.34 22.46
CA ILE A 353 -12.02 0.32 21.15
C ILE A 353 -13.22 -0.64 21.19
N ASP A 354 -13.03 -1.83 21.77
CA ASP A 354 -14.12 -2.80 21.93
C ASP A 354 -15.22 -2.24 22.85
N LEU A 355 -14.86 -1.52 23.92
CA LEU A 355 -15.82 -0.90 24.84
C LEU A 355 -16.57 0.27 24.21
N HIS A 356 -15.90 1.07 23.39
CA HIS A 356 -16.53 2.16 22.65
C HIS A 356 -17.61 1.62 21.72
N GLU A 357 -17.30 0.56 20.96
CA GLU A 357 -18.26 -0.11 20.09
C GLU A 357 -19.45 -0.69 20.89
N LEU A 358 -19.17 -1.35 22.03
CA LEU A 358 -20.22 -1.87 22.91
C LEU A 358 -21.07 -0.76 23.53
N ARG A 359 -20.49 0.40 23.86
CA ARG A 359 -21.20 1.57 24.39
C ARG A 359 -22.17 2.13 23.35
N ASP A 360 -21.72 2.31 22.12
CA ASP A 360 -22.58 2.81 21.04
C ASP A 360 -23.73 1.83 20.78
N ARG A 361 -23.43 0.52 20.82
CA ARG A 361 -24.48 -0.50 20.73
C ARG A 361 -25.43 -0.48 21.93
N ALA A 362 -24.94 -0.25 23.14
CA ALA A 362 -25.77 -0.11 24.34
C ALA A 362 -26.73 1.08 24.22
N ARG A 363 -26.27 2.22 23.70
CA ARG A 363 -27.10 3.42 23.44
C ARG A 363 -28.20 3.14 22.42
N LEU A 364 -27.88 2.43 21.34
CA LEU A 364 -28.88 2.01 20.33
C LEU A 364 -29.93 1.05 20.91
N ILE A 365 -29.50 0.11 21.76
CA ILE A 365 -30.42 -0.80 22.45
C ILE A 365 -31.31 -0.02 23.42
N GLU A 366 -30.77 0.92 24.19
CA GLU A 366 -31.57 1.77 25.09
C GLU A 366 -32.63 2.58 24.31
N TYR A 367 -32.28 3.12 23.14
CA TYR A 367 -33.20 3.89 22.30
C TYR A 367 -34.33 3.05 21.70
N SER A 368 -34.04 1.84 21.21
CA SER A 368 -35.05 0.95 20.60
C SER A 368 -36.01 0.36 21.62
N THR A 369 -35.52 0.06 22.83
CA THR A 369 -36.31 -0.57 23.91
C THR A 369 -37.29 0.41 24.56
N ASN A 370 -37.00 1.72 24.55
CA ASN A 370 -37.93 2.76 25.06
C ASN A 370 -39.26 2.84 24.28
N LYS A 371 -39.37 2.25 23.08
CA LYS A 371 -40.62 2.18 22.30
C LYS A 371 -41.51 0.97 22.65
N VAL A 372 -40.97 -0.08 23.29
CA VAL A 372 -41.68 -1.35 23.58
C VAL A 372 -41.78 -1.52 25.11
N LYS A 373 -42.98 -1.38 25.66
CA LYS A 373 -43.25 -1.36 27.12
C LYS A 373 -43.07 -2.71 27.86
N GLU A 374 -42.26 -3.65 27.37
CA GLU A 374 -42.22 -5.01 27.93
C GLU A 374 -40.84 -5.56 28.33
N ASP A 375 -39.73 -4.83 28.13
CA ASP A 375 -38.43 -5.23 28.70
C ASP A 375 -38.28 -4.74 30.16
N SER A 376 -37.93 -5.66 31.07
CA SER A 376 -37.76 -5.43 32.51
C SER A 376 -36.80 -4.26 32.82
N GLU A 377 -37.28 -3.27 33.58
CA GLU A 377 -36.58 -2.02 33.99
C GLU A 377 -35.12 -2.26 34.48
N ASP A 378 -34.86 -3.38 35.14
CA ASP A 378 -33.53 -3.84 35.61
C ASP A 378 -32.48 -4.01 34.49
N GLN A 379 -32.89 -4.40 33.29
CA GLN A 379 -32.00 -4.59 32.14
C GLN A 379 -31.53 -3.24 31.56
N LEU A 380 -32.44 -2.26 31.52
CA LEU A 380 -32.16 -0.89 31.06
C LEU A 380 -31.19 -0.19 32.03
N ASP A 381 -31.37 -0.39 33.34
CA ASP A 381 -30.46 0.17 34.34
C ASP A 381 -29.04 -0.40 34.22
N LYS A 382 -28.89 -1.68 33.89
CA LYS A 382 -27.56 -2.29 33.62
C LYS A 382 -26.88 -1.69 32.39
N LEU A 383 -27.63 -1.40 31.32
CA LEU A 383 -27.09 -0.73 30.14
C LEU A 383 -26.64 0.70 30.45
N ARG A 384 -27.42 1.46 31.23
CA ARG A 384 -27.06 2.81 31.68
C ARG A 384 -25.81 2.82 32.55
N LEU A 385 -25.71 1.89 33.49
CA LEU A 385 -24.52 1.72 34.33
C LEU A 385 -23.29 1.39 33.49
N PHE A 386 -23.43 0.54 32.46
CA PHE A 386 -22.34 0.24 31.53
C PHE A 386 -21.90 1.47 30.74
N ILE A 387 -22.83 2.25 30.16
CA ILE A 387 -22.51 3.48 29.44
C ILE A 387 -21.73 4.45 30.35
N ARG A 388 -22.20 4.64 31.59
CA ARG A 388 -21.52 5.48 32.59
C ARG A 388 -20.12 4.98 32.92
N MET A 389 -19.93 3.67 33.06
CA MET A 389 -18.61 3.08 33.30
C MET A 389 -17.66 3.33 32.13
N VAL A 390 -18.10 3.17 30.88
CA VAL A 390 -17.26 3.42 29.70
C VAL A 390 -16.92 4.91 29.54
N ASP A 391 -17.87 5.81 29.80
CA ASP A 391 -17.62 7.26 29.78
C ASP A 391 -16.61 7.68 30.87
N LEU A 392 -16.67 7.03 32.04
CA LEU A 392 -15.69 7.23 33.12
C LEU A 392 -14.29 6.72 32.74
N ILE A 393 -14.19 5.55 32.11
CA ILE A 393 -12.94 5.01 31.58
C ILE A 393 -12.34 5.95 30.55
N GLU A 394 -13.14 6.48 29.62
CA GLU A 394 -12.68 7.46 28.63
C GLU A 394 -12.08 8.71 29.29
N ASN A 395 -12.75 9.24 30.33
CA ASN A 395 -12.23 10.38 31.10
C ASN A 395 -10.92 10.05 31.81
N ILE A 396 -10.79 8.86 32.41
CA ILE A 396 -9.54 8.40 33.01
C ILE A 396 -8.42 8.31 31.97
N LEU A 397 -8.69 7.76 30.77
CA LEU A 397 -7.70 7.68 29.69
C LEU A 397 -7.24 9.08 29.23
N LYS A 398 -8.17 10.04 29.15
CA LYS A 398 -7.88 11.45 28.83
C LYS A 398 -7.05 12.13 29.93
N ASP A 399 -7.39 11.91 31.20
CA ASP A 399 -6.69 12.48 32.34
C ASP A 399 -5.28 11.88 32.48
N LEU A 400 -5.12 10.57 32.32
CA LEU A 400 -3.80 9.90 32.29
C LEU A 400 -2.94 10.40 31.12
N THR A 401 -3.53 10.52 29.92
CA THR A 401 -2.83 11.08 28.76
C THR A 401 -2.38 12.52 29.05
N SER A 402 -3.24 13.35 29.64
CA SER A 402 -2.94 14.74 29.96
C SER A 402 -1.89 14.87 31.07
N LEU A 403 -1.97 14.05 32.13
CA LEU A 403 -0.97 13.99 33.21
C LEU A 403 0.39 13.57 32.67
N ASN A 404 0.42 12.58 31.77
CA ASN A 404 1.65 12.15 31.13
C ASN A 404 2.24 13.25 30.26
N LEU A 405 1.44 13.88 29.40
CA LEU A 405 1.91 14.96 28.53
C LEU A 405 2.37 16.20 29.31
N THR A 406 1.75 16.49 30.46
CA THR A 406 2.18 17.55 31.38
C THR A 406 3.34 17.14 32.29
N GLY A 407 3.73 15.86 32.29
CA GLY A 407 4.94 15.38 32.93
C GLY A 407 4.82 14.97 34.38
N HIS A 408 3.62 14.72 34.90
CA HIS A 408 3.47 14.33 36.29
C HIS A 408 4.02 12.89 36.51
N PRO A 409 4.94 12.65 37.47
CA PRO A 409 5.63 11.35 37.60
C PRO A 409 4.74 10.24 38.17
N SER A 410 3.59 10.57 38.77
CA SER A 410 2.68 9.58 39.39
C SER A 410 1.91 8.71 38.39
N VAL A 411 1.93 9.01 37.08
CA VAL A 411 1.17 8.24 36.07
C VAL A 411 1.46 6.73 36.15
N SER A 412 2.72 6.36 36.42
CA SER A 412 3.13 4.95 36.58
C SER A 412 2.42 4.21 37.73
N GLU A 413 1.90 4.93 38.73
CA GLU A 413 1.18 4.36 39.89
C GLU A 413 -0.22 3.87 39.55
N TYR A 414 -0.78 4.33 38.42
CA TYR A 414 -2.13 4.00 37.98
C TYR A 414 -2.18 2.92 36.90
N LEU A 415 -1.02 2.41 36.47
CA LEU A 415 -0.92 1.37 35.45
C LEU A 415 -1.05 -0.04 36.03
N GLU A 416 -1.32 -1.02 35.16
CA GLU A 416 -1.58 -2.44 35.43
C GLU A 416 -0.50 -3.09 36.32
N SER A 417 0.75 -2.61 36.27
CA SER A 417 1.83 -3.08 37.14
C SER A 417 1.62 -2.78 38.63
N LYS A 418 0.77 -1.81 38.98
CA LYS A 418 0.60 -1.31 40.36
C LYS A 418 -0.86 -1.22 40.82
N ARG A 419 -1.83 -0.95 39.93
CA ARG A 419 -3.26 -0.86 40.28
C ARG A 419 -4.12 -1.71 39.32
N ILE A 420 -5.08 -2.43 39.89
CA ILE A 420 -6.13 -3.21 39.20
C ILE A 420 -7.44 -2.94 39.92
N PHE A 421 -8.50 -2.66 39.17
CA PHE A 421 -9.84 -2.35 39.66
C PHE A 421 -10.78 -3.52 39.45
N ARG A 422 -11.82 -3.63 40.28
CA ARG A 422 -12.84 -4.67 40.15
C ARG A 422 -14.21 -4.04 39.91
N CYS A 423 -14.94 -4.60 38.96
CA CYS A 423 -16.35 -4.32 38.74
C CYS A 423 -17.16 -5.56 39.09
N ASP A 424 -17.86 -5.52 40.23
CA ASP A 424 -18.71 -6.60 40.71
C ASP A 424 -20.16 -6.12 40.79
N ALA A 425 -21.07 -6.79 40.07
CA ALA A 425 -22.50 -6.47 39.99
C ALA A 425 -22.79 -4.98 39.71
N GLY A 426 -22.03 -4.38 38.78
CA GLY A 426 -22.14 -2.99 38.36
C GLY A 426 -21.58 -1.96 39.33
N ASN A 427 -20.88 -2.38 40.40
CA ASN A 427 -20.15 -1.47 41.28
C ASN A 427 -18.75 -1.18 40.73
N PHE A 428 -18.51 0.08 40.37
CA PHE A 428 -17.22 0.59 39.89
C PHE A 428 -16.77 1.85 40.67
N ALA A 429 -17.13 1.98 41.95
CA ALA A 429 -16.84 3.16 42.78
C ALA A 429 -15.33 3.47 42.92
N GLU A 430 -14.47 2.45 42.82
CA GLU A 430 -13.01 2.66 42.81
C GLU A 430 -12.55 3.46 41.58
N LEU A 431 -13.17 3.24 40.41
CA LEU A 431 -12.89 4.01 39.19
C LEU A 431 -13.37 5.46 39.35
N GLU A 432 -14.53 5.69 39.99
CA GLU A 432 -15.04 7.04 40.24
C GLU A 432 -14.12 7.82 41.16
N THR A 433 -13.63 7.16 42.21
CA THR A 433 -12.66 7.73 43.15
C THR A 433 -11.35 8.07 42.43
N MET A 434 -10.84 7.14 41.60
CA MET A 434 -9.64 7.36 40.81
C MET A 434 -9.79 8.51 39.81
N SER A 435 -10.91 8.61 39.10
CA SER A 435 -11.15 9.69 38.13
C SER A 435 -11.13 11.05 38.84
N ASN A 436 -11.78 11.18 39.99
CA ASN A 436 -11.75 12.40 40.79
C ASN A 436 -10.34 12.72 41.32
N GLU A 437 -9.60 11.70 41.76
CA GLU A 437 -8.20 11.82 42.21
C GLU A 437 -7.30 12.36 41.08
N LEU A 438 -7.35 11.72 39.89
CA LEU A 438 -6.57 12.11 38.72
C LEU A 438 -6.92 13.53 38.24
N ASN A 439 -8.20 13.86 38.19
CA ASN A 439 -8.66 15.18 37.76
C ASN A 439 -8.15 16.28 38.70
N LYS A 440 -8.17 16.02 40.02
CA LYS A 440 -7.61 16.92 41.02
C LYS A 440 -6.10 17.10 40.85
N ILE A 441 -5.35 16.00 40.74
CA ILE A 441 -3.88 16.03 40.53
C ILE A 441 -3.57 16.81 39.25
N LEU A 442 -4.29 16.56 38.16
CA LEU A 442 -4.08 17.24 36.88
C LEU A 442 -4.36 18.74 36.98
N THR A 443 -5.42 19.13 37.69
CA THR A 443 -5.78 20.54 37.89
C THR A 443 -4.73 21.26 38.72
N ASP A 444 -4.34 20.68 39.85
CA ASP A 444 -3.33 21.23 40.75
C ASP A 444 -1.97 21.34 40.04
N TRP A 445 -1.55 20.29 39.32
CA TRP A 445 -0.30 20.28 38.54
C TRP A 445 -0.30 21.31 37.41
N ASN A 446 -1.42 21.48 36.71
CA ASN A 446 -1.52 22.50 35.66
C ASN A 446 -1.38 23.92 36.20
N ASN A 447 -1.94 24.21 37.38
CA ASN A 447 -1.81 25.51 38.03
C ASN A 447 -0.35 25.76 38.44
N GLU A 448 0.27 24.77 39.06
CA GLU A 448 1.68 24.82 39.47
C GLU A 448 2.62 25.02 38.26
N LEU A 449 2.40 24.29 37.16
CA LEU A 449 3.14 24.49 35.90
C LEU A 449 3.02 25.92 35.39
N CYS A 450 1.80 26.46 35.35
CA CYS A 450 1.56 27.83 34.89
C CYS A 450 2.24 28.84 35.80
N ASP A 451 2.26 28.64 37.11
CA ASP A 451 2.96 29.51 38.06
C ASP A 451 4.49 29.43 37.91
N ILE A 452 5.05 28.24 37.66
CA ILE A 452 6.46 28.07 37.35
C ILE A 452 6.82 28.78 36.04
N TYR A 453 5.98 28.71 35.00
CA TYR A 453 6.23 29.42 33.74
C TYR A 453 6.32 30.94 33.89
N LYS A 454 5.58 31.54 34.83
CA LYS A 454 5.65 32.97 35.14
C LYS A 454 7.01 33.36 35.73
N GLY A 455 7.57 32.50 36.60
CA GLY A 455 8.85 32.76 37.29
C GLY A 455 10.10 32.30 36.52
N TYR A 456 9.98 31.25 35.71
CA TYR A 456 11.11 30.53 35.10
C TYR A 456 10.81 30.21 33.64
N VAL A 457 11.02 31.18 32.75
CA VAL A 457 10.72 31.04 31.32
C VAL A 457 11.55 29.95 30.64
N CYS A 458 12.76 29.65 31.14
CA CYS A 458 13.63 28.58 30.66
C CYS A 458 12.95 27.19 30.61
N VAL A 459 11.98 26.92 31.50
CA VAL A 459 11.24 25.65 31.53
C VAL A 459 10.32 25.48 30.33
N THR A 460 9.84 26.60 29.74
CA THR A 460 8.90 26.58 28.61
C THR A 460 9.50 26.11 27.29
N TYR A 461 10.83 25.93 27.22
CA TYR A 461 11.52 25.50 26.00
C TYR A 461 11.54 23.98 25.82
N PHE A 462 11.23 23.22 26.89
CA PHE A 462 11.39 21.78 26.92
C PHE A 462 10.08 21.07 27.24
N SER A 463 9.92 19.87 26.69
CA SER A 463 8.90 18.94 27.14
C SER A 463 9.26 18.36 28.51
N HIS A 464 8.29 17.77 29.20
CA HIS A 464 8.55 17.13 30.49
C HIS A 464 9.61 16.03 30.41
N GLN A 465 9.64 15.22 29.35
CA GLN A 465 10.64 14.16 29.18
C GLN A 465 12.05 14.74 29.11
N GLN A 466 12.20 15.89 28.43
CA GLN A 466 13.45 16.61 28.33
C GLN A 466 13.85 17.21 29.68
N LEU A 467 12.91 17.76 30.45
CA LEU A 467 13.19 18.27 31.79
C LEU A 467 13.64 17.15 32.75
N TRP A 468 12.96 16.01 32.74
CA TRP A 468 13.31 14.88 33.59
C TRP A 468 14.63 14.22 33.18
N SER A 469 14.93 14.12 31.88
CA SER A 469 16.27 13.66 31.44
C SER A 469 17.39 14.62 31.83
N VAL A 470 17.13 15.94 31.85
CA VAL A 470 18.08 16.91 32.40
C VAL A 470 18.30 16.69 33.90
N GLU A 471 17.25 16.43 34.67
CA GLU A 471 17.38 16.09 36.09
C GLU A 471 18.22 14.83 36.28
N ASP A 472 17.88 13.75 35.58
CA ASP A 472 18.60 12.46 35.68
C ASP A 472 20.09 12.64 35.36
N TYR A 473 20.42 13.39 34.31
CA TYR A 473 21.81 13.72 33.95
C TYR A 473 22.51 14.59 35.00
N LEU A 474 21.81 15.58 35.58
CA LEU A 474 22.36 16.46 36.61
C LEU A 474 22.66 15.71 37.91
N TYR A 475 21.93 14.65 38.23
CA TYR A 475 22.16 13.84 39.43
C TYR A 475 22.97 12.56 39.17
N ASP A 476 23.35 12.28 37.93
CA ASP A 476 24.30 11.21 37.60
C ASP A 476 25.72 11.60 38.07
N ASP A 477 26.47 10.62 38.57
CA ASP A 477 27.86 10.78 39.02
C ASP A 477 28.84 10.86 37.83
N THR A 478 28.41 10.52 36.61
CA THR A 478 29.26 10.37 35.40
C THR A 478 29.16 11.54 34.39
N ARG A 479 28.93 12.77 34.88
CA ARG A 479 28.55 14.02 34.15
C ARG A 479 29.44 14.54 32.99
N GLU A 480 30.23 13.69 32.35
CA GLU A 480 31.18 14.08 31.29
C GLU A 480 30.71 13.73 29.88
N SER A 481 29.64 12.95 29.73
CA SER A 481 29.17 12.51 28.41
C SER A 481 28.57 13.67 27.61
N LYS A 482 29.31 14.14 26.61
CA LYS A 482 28.84 15.12 25.60
C LYS A 482 27.93 14.50 24.53
N ASN A 483 27.68 13.19 24.61
CA ASN A 483 26.76 12.45 23.75
C ASN A 483 25.35 12.35 24.34
N ASP A 484 25.16 12.83 25.57
CA ASP A 484 23.88 12.79 26.24
C ASP A 484 22.93 13.88 25.70
N PHE A 485 21.65 13.55 25.54
CA PHE A 485 20.63 14.51 25.11
C PHE A 485 20.50 15.68 26.10
N ALA A 486 20.63 15.43 27.41
CA ALA A 486 20.58 16.44 28.45
C ALA A 486 21.67 17.50 28.31
N TYR A 487 22.89 17.07 27.93
CA TYR A 487 23.99 17.99 27.62
C TYR A 487 23.57 19.00 26.54
N HIS A 488 22.90 18.52 25.50
CA HIS A 488 22.47 19.36 24.39
C HIS A 488 21.29 20.27 24.74
N PHE A 489 20.35 19.83 25.58
CA PHE A 489 19.28 20.71 26.10
C PHE A 489 19.86 21.89 26.87
N MET A 490 20.76 21.64 27.81
CA MET A 490 21.41 22.72 28.57
C MET A 490 22.21 23.66 27.67
N LYS A 491 22.98 23.11 26.72
CA LYS A 491 23.73 23.92 25.74
C LYS A 491 22.81 24.78 24.87
N PHE A 492 21.62 24.30 24.51
CA PHE A 492 20.64 25.06 23.73
C PHE A 492 20.10 26.30 24.46
N LEU A 493 20.09 26.28 25.80
CA LEU A 493 19.79 27.44 26.65
C LEU A 493 21.03 28.28 27.00
N ASP A 494 22.17 28.02 26.35
CA ASP A 494 23.46 28.67 26.62
C ASP A 494 23.99 28.43 28.04
N ILE A 495 23.59 27.32 28.69
CA ILE A 495 24.02 26.95 30.04
C ILE A 495 25.30 26.11 29.95
N ASN A 496 26.36 26.55 30.63
CA ASN A 496 27.61 25.81 30.69
C ASN A 496 27.59 24.79 31.86
N ILE A 497 27.56 23.50 31.54
CA ILE A 497 27.49 22.41 32.52
C ILE A 497 28.71 22.42 33.47
N GLY A 498 29.89 22.80 32.96
CA GLY A 498 31.09 22.92 33.80
C GLY A 498 31.03 24.03 34.85
N SER A 499 30.03 24.91 34.79
CA SER A 499 29.78 25.95 35.79
C SER A 499 28.72 25.58 36.83
N VAL A 500 28.03 24.45 36.67
CA VAL A 500 27.08 23.92 37.65
C VAL A 500 27.85 22.99 38.59
N GLU A 501 28.42 23.53 39.66
CA GLU A 501 29.13 22.72 40.67
C GLU A 501 28.16 21.70 41.31
N ALA A 502 28.57 20.42 41.40
CA ALA A 502 27.75 19.36 41.98
C ALA A 502 27.33 19.64 43.43
N THR A 503 28.14 20.40 44.15
CA THR A 503 27.90 20.86 45.52
C THR A 503 26.82 21.93 45.64
N CYS A 504 26.39 22.54 44.54
CA CYS A 504 25.35 23.57 44.49
C CYS A 504 23.97 23.01 44.07
N LEU A 505 23.87 21.71 43.81
CA LEU A 505 22.59 21.08 43.50
C LEU A 505 21.76 20.88 44.77
N PRO A 506 20.45 21.18 44.74
CA PRO A 506 19.56 20.87 45.87
C PRO A 506 19.49 19.35 46.10
N GLU A 507 19.15 18.94 47.33
CA GLU A 507 18.91 17.53 47.64
C GLU A 507 17.77 16.98 46.75
N LYS A 508 17.90 15.72 46.33
CA LYS A 508 16.88 15.06 45.52
C LYS A 508 15.61 14.85 46.35
N THR A 509 14.48 15.27 45.82
CA THR A 509 13.16 15.19 46.44
C THR A 509 12.24 14.30 45.59
N ASP A 510 11.31 13.58 46.22
CA ASP A 510 10.33 12.76 45.50
C ASP A 510 9.06 13.56 45.14
N LYS A 511 8.89 14.75 45.70
CA LYS A 511 7.72 15.59 45.43
C LYS A 511 7.79 16.22 44.03
N PRO A 512 6.80 16.00 43.15
CA PRO A 512 6.83 16.49 41.76
C PRO A 512 7.06 18.01 41.64
N GLU A 513 6.41 18.81 42.48
CA GLU A 513 6.49 20.28 42.41
C GLU A 513 7.86 20.79 42.81
N GLU A 514 8.45 20.23 43.87
CA GLU A 514 9.78 20.58 44.33
C GLU A 514 10.86 20.17 43.32
N ARG A 515 10.75 18.98 42.72
CA ARG A 515 11.64 18.52 41.63
C ARG A 515 11.66 19.51 40.47
N LEU A 516 10.48 19.87 39.98
CA LEU A 516 10.35 20.81 38.86
C LEU A 516 10.90 22.20 39.23
N ARG A 517 10.62 22.71 40.44
CA ARG A 517 11.17 23.99 40.91
C ARG A 517 12.69 23.97 41.04
N ASN A 518 13.27 22.84 41.44
CA ASN A 518 14.73 22.69 41.53
C ASN A 518 15.37 22.75 40.14
N ILE A 519 14.85 22.00 39.16
CA ILE A 519 15.30 22.07 37.76
C ILE A 519 15.12 23.49 37.21
N ALA A 520 13.97 24.11 37.45
CA ALA A 520 13.68 25.46 36.99
C ALA A 520 14.70 26.49 37.50
N ARG A 521 15.10 26.39 38.77
CA ARG A 521 16.15 27.24 39.36
C ARG A 521 17.51 27.02 38.70
N ILE A 522 17.88 25.76 38.45
CA ILE A 522 19.16 25.41 37.80
C ILE A 522 19.19 25.94 36.37
N LEU A 523 18.11 25.74 35.61
CA LEU A 523 17.98 26.23 34.24
C LEU A 523 17.92 27.76 34.14
N ASN A 524 17.59 28.44 35.23
CA ASN A 524 17.58 29.90 35.34
C ASN A 524 18.88 30.46 35.97
N GLY A 525 19.86 29.59 36.24
CA GLY A 525 21.19 29.94 36.77
C GLY A 525 21.92 30.97 35.90
N PRO A 526 23.00 31.60 36.42
CA PRO A 526 23.41 32.96 36.08
C PRO A 526 23.57 33.12 34.57
N GLN A 527 22.53 33.63 33.91
CA GLN A 527 22.67 34.10 32.55
C GLN A 527 23.72 35.20 32.61
N THR A 528 24.86 34.95 31.97
CA THR A 528 25.91 35.92 31.75
C THR A 528 25.29 37.13 31.06
N THR A 529 24.93 38.12 31.88
CA THR A 529 25.00 39.55 31.60
C THR A 529 25.58 39.87 30.22
N THR A 530 24.71 40.00 29.22
CA THR A 530 24.95 40.76 27.98
C THR A 530 23.60 40.92 27.29
N THR A 531 22.75 41.82 27.77
CA THR A 531 22.78 43.20 27.28
C THR A 531 21.98 44.06 28.26
N GLN A 532 22.62 45.08 28.82
CA GLN A 532 21.93 46.16 29.53
C GLN A 532 21.05 46.89 28.51
N TYR A 533 19.78 46.50 28.38
CA TYR A 533 18.77 47.36 27.79
C TYR A 533 18.41 48.46 28.80
N PRO A 534 18.31 49.73 28.39
CA PRO A 534 17.98 50.81 29.30
C PRO A 534 16.62 50.56 29.98
N GLU A 535 16.59 50.61 31.31
CA GLU A 535 15.42 50.40 32.20
C GLU A 535 14.29 51.45 32.06
N LYS A 536 14.13 52.08 30.90
CA LYS A 536 12.97 52.93 30.58
C LYS A 536 12.55 52.71 29.14
N SER A 537 12.03 51.52 28.84
CA SER A 537 11.35 51.23 27.57
C SER A 537 9.86 51.14 27.85
N ALA A 538 9.06 51.82 27.04
CA ALA A 538 7.60 51.70 27.08
C ALA A 538 7.19 50.22 26.97
N VAL A 539 6.13 49.82 27.67
CA VAL A 539 5.57 48.47 27.52
C VAL A 539 5.04 48.34 26.10
N ILE A 540 5.66 47.48 25.29
CA ILE A 540 5.25 47.24 23.90
C ILE A 540 4.39 45.99 23.87
N LYS A 541 3.16 46.10 23.35
CA LYS A 541 2.28 44.95 23.07
C LYS A 541 1.93 44.98 21.59
N THR A 542 2.57 44.11 20.81
CA THR A 542 2.40 44.07 19.34
C THR A 542 2.44 42.63 18.84
N ILE A 543 1.48 42.29 17.97
CA ILE A 543 1.41 41.00 17.28
C ILE A 543 1.57 41.23 15.78
N PHE A 544 2.70 40.85 15.20
CA PHE A 544 2.93 40.92 13.76
C PHE A 544 2.27 39.74 13.06
N ILE A 545 1.56 39.98 11.96
CA ILE A 545 0.94 38.94 11.13
C ILE A 545 1.54 39.02 9.73
N VAL A 546 2.14 37.93 9.28
CA VAL A 546 2.75 37.81 7.96
C VAL A 546 2.14 36.62 7.22
N GLY A 547 1.44 36.89 6.12
CA GLY A 547 1.01 35.88 5.16
C GLY A 547 2.08 35.71 4.09
N THR A 548 2.56 34.48 3.86
CA THR A 548 3.64 34.20 2.90
C THR A 548 3.43 32.86 2.19
N THR A 549 4.18 32.59 1.14
CA THR A 549 4.33 31.22 0.59
C THR A 549 5.35 30.41 1.41
N ASP A 550 5.39 29.09 1.18
CA ASP A 550 6.39 28.19 1.77
C ASP A 550 7.84 28.67 1.54
N GLU A 551 8.15 29.19 0.35
CA GLU A 551 9.49 29.72 0.04
C GLU A 551 9.79 31.04 0.79
N GLY A 552 8.76 31.82 1.12
CA GLY A 552 8.91 33.11 1.79
C GLY A 552 8.99 33.03 3.32
N ILE A 553 8.83 31.85 3.94
CA ILE A 553 8.92 31.68 5.41
C ILE A 553 10.22 32.27 5.97
N LEU A 554 11.37 31.95 5.36
CA LEU A 554 12.66 32.48 5.83
C LEU A 554 12.76 34.00 5.68
N ARG A 555 12.24 34.55 4.58
CA ARG A 555 12.16 36.00 4.34
C ARG A 555 11.34 36.66 5.44
N ALA A 556 10.16 36.11 5.76
CA ALA A 556 9.30 36.60 6.83
C ALA A 556 10.01 36.57 8.20
N ILE A 557 10.66 35.44 8.54
CA ILE A 557 11.43 35.30 9.80
C ILE A 557 12.46 36.43 9.91
N LEU A 558 13.38 36.51 8.95
CA LEU A 558 14.50 37.47 9.02
C LEU A 558 14.03 38.93 8.95
N SER A 559 12.95 39.22 8.21
CA SER A 559 12.41 40.57 8.10
C SER A 559 11.93 41.11 9.43
N ILE A 560 11.11 40.34 10.16
CA ILE A 560 10.55 40.82 11.44
C ILE A 560 11.65 40.99 12.49
N PHE A 561 12.67 40.11 12.52
CA PHE A 561 13.83 40.30 13.40
C PHE A 561 14.62 41.56 13.05
N ARG A 562 14.86 41.83 11.76
CA ARG A 562 15.56 43.03 11.28
C ARG A 562 14.78 44.31 11.59
N MET A 563 13.46 44.32 11.37
CA MET A 563 12.57 45.45 11.70
C MET A 563 12.64 45.82 13.18
N ASN A 564 12.74 44.82 14.06
CA ASN A 564 12.82 45.01 15.51
C ASN A 564 14.27 45.04 16.04
N LYS A 565 15.29 45.09 15.16
CA LYS A 565 16.72 45.17 15.50
C LYS A 565 17.20 44.07 16.48
N MET A 566 16.64 42.87 16.36
CA MET A 566 17.01 41.70 17.14
C MET A 566 17.70 40.65 16.28
N GLN A 567 18.52 39.80 16.90
CA GLN A 567 19.11 38.66 16.20
C GLN A 567 18.20 37.44 16.31
N PRO A 568 17.92 36.75 15.19
CA PRO A 568 17.13 35.53 15.21
C PRO A 568 17.96 34.38 15.81
N GLN A 569 17.33 33.62 16.70
CA GLN A 569 17.89 32.40 17.26
C GLN A 569 16.83 31.32 17.20
N MET A 570 17.24 30.05 17.09
CA MET A 570 16.30 28.92 16.98
C MET A 570 15.28 28.91 18.15
N LYS A 571 15.72 29.23 19.37
CA LYS A 571 14.85 29.30 20.56
C LYS A 571 13.68 30.28 20.44
N HIS A 572 13.77 31.29 19.57
CA HIS A 572 12.69 32.24 19.31
C HIS A 572 11.66 31.73 18.30
N LEU A 573 11.91 30.61 17.62
CA LEU A 573 11.08 30.09 16.55
C LEU A 573 10.31 28.85 17.02
N PHE A 574 9.00 28.83 16.75
CA PHE A 574 8.16 27.66 17.00
C PHE A 574 7.45 27.24 15.71
N TYR A 575 7.90 26.14 15.12
CA TYR A 575 7.27 25.51 13.96
C TYR A 575 6.13 24.60 14.40
N CYS A 576 4.91 24.91 13.97
CA CYS A 576 3.75 24.07 14.21
C CYS A 576 3.74 22.86 13.28
N THR A 577 3.21 21.75 13.78
CA THR A 577 2.98 20.49 13.07
C THR A 577 1.55 20.01 13.35
N PRO A 578 0.99 19.09 12.55
CA PRO A 578 -0.31 18.49 12.84
C PRO A 578 -0.38 17.76 14.19
N THR A 579 0.78 17.40 14.76
CA THR A 579 0.92 16.69 16.03
C THR A 579 1.28 17.61 17.21
N THR A 580 1.34 18.92 16.99
CA THR A 580 1.63 19.90 18.04
C THR A 580 0.49 19.94 19.07
N THR A 581 0.85 19.86 20.35
CA THR A 581 -0.12 19.77 21.46
C THR A 581 -0.42 21.12 22.10
N TRP A 582 -1.57 21.21 22.79
CA TRP A 582 -1.92 22.41 23.58
C TRP A 582 -0.86 22.75 24.64
N ILE A 583 -0.21 21.75 25.24
CA ILE A 583 0.77 21.96 26.32
C ILE A 583 2.01 22.70 25.80
N GLU A 584 2.48 22.35 24.61
CA GLU A 584 3.60 23.04 23.94
C GLU A 584 3.23 24.47 23.56
N ILE A 585 2.01 24.67 23.04
CA ILE A 585 1.51 25.99 22.67
C ILE A 585 1.28 26.88 23.90
N ARG A 586 0.75 26.34 25.00
CA ARG A 586 0.61 27.05 26.27
C ARG A 586 1.98 27.50 26.78
N ALA A 587 2.97 26.61 26.81
CA ALA A 587 4.33 26.97 27.19
C ALA A 587 4.91 28.07 26.30
N PHE A 588 4.71 27.99 24.98
CA PHE A 588 5.09 29.03 24.02
C PHE A 588 4.42 30.38 24.32
N VAL A 589 3.12 30.42 24.63
CA VAL A 589 2.40 31.65 24.98
C VAL A 589 2.98 32.31 26.23
N TYR A 590 3.20 31.53 27.30
CA TYR A 590 3.84 32.04 28.51
C TYR A 590 5.26 32.55 28.22
N ARG A 591 6.02 31.83 27.38
CA ARG A 591 7.34 32.28 26.93
C ARG A 591 7.29 33.64 26.26
N CYS A 592 6.34 33.85 25.35
CA CYS A 592 6.18 35.11 24.63
C CYS A 592 5.88 36.28 25.57
N PHE A 593 5.09 36.04 26.62
CA PHE A 593 4.59 37.09 27.51
C PHE A 593 5.56 37.42 28.66
N TYR A 594 6.25 36.42 29.21
CA TYR A 594 7.12 36.59 30.39
C TYR A 594 8.60 36.76 30.04
N SER A 595 9.00 36.54 28.79
CA SER A 595 10.37 36.85 28.35
C SER A 595 10.58 38.37 28.24
N LYS A 596 11.69 38.87 28.79
CA LYS A 596 12.01 40.31 28.75
C LYS A 596 12.41 40.73 27.32
N GLN A 597 11.56 41.50 26.66
CA GLN A 597 11.84 42.18 25.38
C GLN A 597 12.38 41.28 24.26
N SER A 598 11.87 40.04 24.16
CA SER A 598 12.22 39.10 23.10
C SER A 598 11.08 38.95 22.10
N LEU A 599 11.39 38.98 20.81
CA LEU A 599 10.48 38.58 19.74
C LEU A 599 10.45 37.05 19.62
N HIS A 600 9.26 36.47 19.70
CA HIS A 600 9.02 35.06 19.37
C HIS A 600 8.13 34.94 18.13
N GLN A 601 8.30 33.87 17.36
CA GLN A 601 7.54 33.65 16.14
C GLN A 601 6.84 32.29 16.15
N LEU A 602 5.54 32.30 15.91
CA LEU A 602 4.71 31.12 15.67
C LEU A 602 4.60 30.91 14.15
N ILE A 603 5.13 29.79 13.66
CA ILE A 603 5.27 29.50 12.24
C ILE A 603 4.32 28.37 11.84
N ARG A 604 3.52 28.61 10.80
CA ARG A 604 2.48 27.72 10.27
C ARG A 604 1.38 27.33 11.27
N PRO A 605 0.77 28.28 12.00
CA PRO A 605 -0.31 28.00 12.95
C PRO A 605 -1.53 27.31 12.31
N GLU A 606 -1.68 27.37 10.99
CA GLU A 606 -2.72 26.65 10.24
C GLU A 606 -2.66 25.12 10.40
N LEU A 607 -1.51 24.57 10.83
CA LEU A 607 -1.37 23.14 11.13
C LEU A 607 -1.91 22.76 12.52
N LEU A 608 -2.28 23.73 13.35
CA LEU A 608 -2.89 23.49 14.66
C LEU A 608 -4.39 23.18 14.53
N SER A 609 -4.90 22.29 15.38
CA SER A 609 -6.34 22.03 15.45
C SER A 609 -7.11 23.29 15.85
N LEU A 610 -8.38 23.39 15.42
CA LEU A 610 -9.23 24.54 15.73
C LEU A 610 -9.39 24.77 17.25
N SER A 611 -9.45 23.68 18.02
CA SER A 611 -9.50 23.73 19.49
C SER A 611 -8.26 24.43 20.08
N ILE A 612 -7.06 24.08 19.62
CA ILE A 612 -5.81 24.69 20.07
C ILE A 612 -5.74 26.16 19.66
N GLN A 613 -6.21 26.51 18.45
CA GLN A 613 -6.24 27.89 17.97
C GLN A 613 -7.14 28.80 18.83
N ASP A 614 -8.30 28.30 19.24
CA ASP A 614 -9.21 29.02 20.13
C ASP A 614 -8.63 29.16 21.54
N GLN A 615 -8.09 28.08 22.11
CA GLN A 615 -7.42 28.10 23.41
C GLN A 615 -6.24 29.08 23.43
N PHE A 616 -5.44 29.14 22.36
CA PHE A 616 -4.34 30.11 22.21
C PHE A 616 -4.83 31.54 22.34
N THR A 617 -5.88 31.88 21.58
CA THR A 617 -6.46 33.22 21.54
C THR A 617 -7.01 33.62 22.91
N ARG A 618 -7.73 32.71 23.57
CA ARG A 618 -8.27 32.93 24.92
C ARG A 618 -7.16 33.20 25.92
N LEU A 619 -6.12 32.37 25.94
CA LEU A 619 -5.00 32.52 26.89
C LEU A 619 -4.25 33.85 26.71
N ILE A 620 -3.96 34.26 25.46
CA ILE A 620 -3.31 35.54 25.18
C ILE A 620 -4.17 36.71 25.68
N ARG A 621 -5.49 36.67 25.43
CA ARG A 621 -6.43 37.69 25.90
C ARG A 621 -6.44 37.77 27.43
N ASP A 622 -6.51 36.63 28.09
CA ASP A 622 -6.55 36.56 29.56
C ASP A 622 -5.26 37.12 30.17
N LEU A 623 -4.08 36.77 29.63
CA LEU A 623 -2.80 37.29 30.10
C LEU A 623 -2.68 38.80 29.89
N ILE A 624 -3.09 39.33 28.73
CA ILE A 624 -3.04 40.77 28.44
C ILE A 624 -3.96 41.56 29.38
N ASN A 625 -5.14 41.03 29.68
CA ASN A 625 -6.13 41.67 30.56
C ASN A 625 -5.70 41.62 32.03
N ASN A 626 -5.12 40.49 32.46
CA ASN A 626 -4.73 40.27 33.86
C ASN A 626 -3.40 40.96 34.21
N ASP A 627 -2.51 41.20 33.24
CA ASP A 627 -1.22 41.84 33.48
C ASP A 627 -0.86 42.93 32.44
N SER A 628 -0.88 44.18 32.91
CA SER A 628 -0.57 45.35 32.09
C SER A 628 0.92 45.70 32.01
N LYS A 629 1.77 45.08 32.84
CA LYS A 629 3.18 45.47 32.99
C LYS A 629 4.12 44.75 32.01
N HIS A 630 3.71 43.60 31.49
CA HIS A 630 4.51 42.80 30.58
C HIS A 630 4.40 43.27 29.13
N SER A 631 5.55 43.24 28.43
CA SER A 631 5.62 43.48 26.99
C SER A 631 5.37 42.17 26.24
N LEU A 632 4.65 42.24 25.12
CA LEU A 632 4.38 41.11 24.24
C LEU A 632 4.85 41.48 22.83
N LEU A 633 5.79 40.71 22.31
CA LEU A 633 6.25 40.86 20.93
C LEU A 633 6.21 39.49 20.25
N LEU A 634 5.14 39.27 19.49
CA LEU A 634 4.85 37.99 18.85
C LEU A 634 4.74 38.21 17.34
N SER A 635 5.29 37.31 16.55
CA SER A 635 5.01 37.23 15.10
C SER A 635 4.28 35.95 14.78
N ILE A 636 3.31 36.02 13.89
CA ILE A 636 2.61 34.88 13.32
C ILE A 636 2.94 34.84 11.83
N VAL A 637 3.62 33.78 11.40
CA VAL A 637 3.99 33.54 10.00
C VAL A 637 3.13 32.39 9.48
N THR A 638 2.22 32.67 8.56
CA THR A 638 1.27 31.68 8.03
C THR A 638 1.39 31.54 6.52
N THR A 639 1.18 30.32 6.03
CA THR A 639 1.06 30.04 4.60
C THR A 639 -0.39 29.93 4.11
N ALA A 640 -1.34 29.95 5.04
CA ALA A 640 -2.76 30.03 4.74
C ALA A 640 -3.19 31.49 4.54
N PRO A 641 -4.29 31.74 3.79
CA PRO A 641 -4.90 33.05 3.73
C PRO A 641 -5.25 33.54 5.14
N THR A 642 -4.74 34.72 5.53
CA THR A 642 -4.86 35.26 6.89
C THR A 642 -6.31 35.45 7.34
N GLU A 643 -7.23 35.68 6.39
CA GLU A 643 -8.67 35.84 6.64
C GLU A 643 -9.36 34.52 7.05
N GLN A 644 -8.83 33.38 6.61
CA GLN A 644 -9.39 32.06 6.88
C GLN A 644 -8.88 31.45 8.19
N LEU A 645 -7.83 32.04 8.78
CA LEU A 645 -7.21 31.53 9.99
C LEU A 645 -7.94 32.04 11.23
N GLN A 646 -8.67 31.15 11.92
CA GLN A 646 -9.46 31.48 13.12
C GLN A 646 -8.61 32.15 14.21
N LEU A 647 -7.39 31.66 14.43
CA LEU A 647 -6.44 32.25 15.38
C LEU A 647 -6.19 33.74 15.11
N VAL A 648 -5.99 34.13 13.85
CA VAL A 648 -5.74 35.54 13.48
C VAL A 648 -7.00 36.38 13.72
N ASN A 649 -8.17 35.89 13.32
CA ASN A 649 -9.43 36.60 13.52
C ASN A 649 -9.74 36.82 15.01
N GLY A 650 -9.43 35.82 15.86
CA GLY A 650 -9.59 35.93 17.30
C GLY A 650 -8.65 36.96 17.96
N LEU A 651 -7.44 37.13 17.42
CA LEU A 651 -6.44 38.09 17.90
C LEU A 651 -6.71 39.53 17.45
N LYS A 652 -7.27 39.74 16.25
CA LYS A 652 -7.66 41.08 15.74
C LYS A 652 -8.58 41.84 16.69
N VAL A 653 -9.36 41.12 17.51
CA VAL A 653 -10.22 41.71 18.55
C VAL A 653 -9.41 42.53 19.58
N LEU A 654 -8.14 42.19 19.80
CA LEU A 654 -7.27 42.85 20.77
C LEU A 654 -6.75 44.22 20.31
N LYS A 655 -6.86 44.55 19.00
CA LYS A 655 -6.38 45.81 18.39
C LYS A 655 -4.90 46.11 18.67
N ILE A 656 -4.08 45.06 18.79
CA ILE A 656 -2.62 45.14 18.95
C ILE A 656 -1.89 44.42 17.80
N ASP A 657 -2.62 43.98 16.79
CA ASP A 657 -2.07 43.34 15.62
C ASP A 657 -1.56 44.36 14.60
N GLN A 658 -0.49 44.00 13.91
CA GLN A 658 0.04 44.72 12.77
C GLN A 658 0.24 43.71 11.64
N THR A 659 -0.59 43.80 10.61
CA THR A 659 -0.42 42.98 9.40
C THR A 659 0.67 43.60 8.55
N ILE A 660 1.70 42.82 8.23
CA ILE A 660 2.84 43.24 7.42
C ILE A 660 2.60 42.83 5.97
N ALA A 661 2.63 43.79 5.06
CA ALA A 661 2.50 43.53 3.64
C ALA A 661 3.83 43.02 3.04
N ASP A 662 3.76 42.29 1.92
CA ASP A 662 4.96 41.68 1.30
C ASP A 662 6.05 42.71 0.92
N HIS A 663 5.65 43.94 0.57
CA HIS A 663 6.57 45.02 0.22
C HIS A 663 7.32 45.62 1.42
N GLU A 664 6.86 45.36 2.66
CA GLU A 664 7.55 45.76 3.89
C GLU A 664 8.58 44.72 4.35
N LEU A 665 8.53 43.52 3.79
CA LEU A 665 9.54 42.48 4.02
C LEU A 665 10.83 42.80 3.26
N LEU A 666 11.96 42.29 3.73
CA LEU A 666 13.28 42.52 3.12
C LEU A 666 13.24 42.25 1.62
N ASP A 667 13.77 43.16 0.83
CA ASP A 667 13.97 42.90 -0.59
C ASP A 667 15.00 41.77 -0.82
N GLU A 668 15.12 41.32 -2.06
CA GLU A 668 15.98 40.18 -2.39
C GLU A 668 17.47 40.43 -2.09
N GLU A 669 17.96 41.66 -2.26
CA GLU A 669 19.37 41.99 -2.04
C GLU A 669 19.67 42.11 -0.53
N ASP A 670 18.78 42.74 0.23
CA ASP A 670 18.84 42.82 1.68
C ASP A 670 18.74 41.45 2.35
N LEU A 671 17.84 40.59 1.87
CA LEU A 671 17.68 39.22 2.33
C LEU A 671 18.94 38.39 2.07
N LYS A 672 19.50 38.50 0.85
CA LYS A 672 20.74 37.83 0.46
C LYS A 672 21.92 38.26 1.32
N ASN A 673 22.05 39.55 1.62
CA ASN A 673 23.10 40.07 2.49
C ASN A 673 22.97 39.55 3.92
N GLU A 674 21.74 39.49 4.44
CA GLU A 674 21.46 38.97 5.78
C GLU A 674 21.75 37.46 5.88
N ILE A 675 21.31 36.66 4.89
CA ILE A 675 21.57 35.22 4.86
C ILE A 675 23.09 34.96 4.76
N LYS A 676 23.81 35.67 3.89
CA LYS A 676 25.28 35.53 3.77
C LYS A 676 26.00 35.90 5.07
N ARG A 677 25.52 36.92 5.79
CA ARG A 677 26.05 37.33 7.09
C ARG A 677 25.90 36.23 8.14
N LEU A 678 24.74 35.56 8.18
CA LEU A 678 24.45 34.49 9.13
C LEU A 678 25.17 33.17 8.81
N ILE A 679 25.25 32.79 7.53
CA ILE A 679 25.91 31.54 7.11
C ILE A 679 27.45 31.64 7.22
N GLY A 680 28.01 32.80 6.86
CA GLY A 680 29.46 33.02 6.78
C GLY A 680 30.12 32.27 5.62
N LYS A 681 31.43 32.03 5.72
CA LYS A 681 32.24 31.32 4.70
C LYS A 681 32.31 29.80 4.91
N ASN A 682 31.56 29.28 5.87
CA ASN A 682 31.72 27.91 6.36
C ASN A 682 30.76 26.93 5.70
N CYS A 683 29.90 27.37 4.77
CA CYS A 683 29.01 26.48 4.03
C CYS A 683 29.25 26.60 2.52
N GLU A 684 29.24 25.48 1.80
CA GLU A 684 29.43 25.42 0.35
C GLU A 684 28.54 24.36 -0.26
N MET A 685 27.93 24.67 -1.40
CA MET A 685 27.13 23.74 -2.18
C MET A 685 27.95 23.21 -3.36
N VAL A 686 27.99 21.90 -3.52
CA VAL A 686 28.70 21.21 -4.61
C VAL A 686 27.70 20.51 -5.51
N THR A 687 27.66 20.93 -6.77
CA THR A 687 26.73 20.39 -7.78
C THR A 687 27.48 19.90 -9.01
N SER A 688 26.81 19.08 -9.82
CA SER A 688 27.33 18.67 -11.11
C SER A 688 26.19 18.37 -12.06
N ASN A 689 26.39 18.67 -13.34
CA ASN A 689 25.40 18.42 -14.39
C ASN A 689 25.27 16.93 -14.74
N THR A 690 26.27 16.11 -14.39
CA THR A 690 26.24 14.66 -14.59
C THR A 690 26.71 13.90 -13.34
N VAL A 691 26.12 12.72 -13.13
CA VAL A 691 26.53 11.80 -12.06
C VAL A 691 27.89 11.19 -12.41
N GLY A 692 28.77 11.07 -11.40
CA GLY A 692 30.08 10.43 -11.56
C GLY A 692 31.23 11.39 -11.91
N LEU A 693 31.03 12.70 -11.81
CA LEU A 693 32.09 13.71 -11.98
C LEU A 693 32.94 13.98 -10.73
N GLY A 694 32.68 13.30 -9.61
CA GLY A 694 33.57 13.33 -8.45
C GLY A 694 33.24 14.36 -7.36
N LYS A 695 31.98 14.81 -7.25
CA LYS A 695 31.52 15.73 -6.18
C LYS A 695 31.95 15.30 -4.78
N SER A 696 31.63 14.07 -4.38
CA SER A 696 32.03 13.54 -3.07
C SER A 696 33.55 13.46 -2.89
N THR A 697 34.29 13.22 -3.98
CA THR A 697 35.77 13.21 -3.96
C THR A 697 36.31 14.62 -3.77
N TYR A 698 35.77 15.61 -4.49
CA TYR A 698 36.13 17.02 -4.32
C TYR A 698 35.89 17.49 -2.89
N ILE A 699 34.72 17.18 -2.30
CA ILE A 699 34.41 17.54 -0.90
C ILE A 699 35.41 16.89 0.05
N ARG A 700 35.70 15.60 -0.12
CA ARG A 700 36.67 14.88 0.71
C ARG A 700 38.07 15.50 0.61
N ASP A 701 38.56 15.72 -0.60
CA ASP A 701 39.88 16.29 -0.85
C ASP A 701 39.99 17.71 -0.26
N LYS A 702 38.91 18.50 -0.34
CA LYS A 702 38.84 19.84 0.25
C LYS A 702 38.88 19.80 1.78
N ILE A 703 38.16 18.86 2.39
CA ILE A 703 38.16 18.64 3.85
C ILE A 703 39.53 18.14 4.33
N GLU A 704 40.15 17.21 3.61
CA GLU A 704 41.51 16.74 3.87
C GLU A 704 42.53 17.89 3.75
N GLY A 705 42.39 18.76 2.75
CA GLY A 705 43.23 19.94 2.55
C GLY A 705 43.20 20.94 3.71
N ILE A 706 42.05 21.08 4.39
CA ILE A 706 41.91 21.89 5.62
C ILE A 706 42.22 21.09 6.91
N LYS A 707 42.73 19.85 6.78
CA LYS A 707 43.11 18.95 7.87
C LYS A 707 41.99 18.68 8.88
N LYS A 708 40.77 18.54 8.38
CA LYS A 708 39.61 18.16 9.20
C LYS A 708 39.16 16.73 8.92
N GLU A 709 38.55 16.09 9.91
CA GLU A 709 37.91 14.79 9.81
C GLU A 709 36.67 14.89 8.92
N TYR A 710 36.56 13.96 7.97
CA TYR A 710 35.46 13.88 7.03
C TYR A 710 34.28 13.10 7.62
N ILE A 711 33.14 13.78 7.84
CA ILE A 711 31.91 13.16 8.34
C ILE A 711 30.82 13.28 7.27
N LYS A 712 30.32 12.14 6.79
CA LYS A 712 29.25 12.09 5.79
C LYS A 712 27.89 11.77 6.44
N LEU A 713 26.87 12.58 6.13
CA LEU A 713 25.48 12.37 6.53
C LEU A 713 24.60 12.31 5.29
N THR A 714 23.85 11.23 5.13
CA THR A 714 22.99 10.98 3.96
C THR A 714 21.52 11.21 4.29
N ILE A 715 20.81 11.95 3.43
CA ILE A 715 19.37 12.24 3.57
C ILE A 715 18.66 11.85 2.25
N TYR A 716 17.77 10.86 2.32
CA TYR A 716 17.10 10.25 1.16
C TYR A 716 15.66 9.82 1.52
N GLY A 717 14.74 9.91 0.55
CA GLY A 717 13.35 9.48 0.64
C GLY A 717 12.57 10.15 1.76
N LYS A 718 11.75 9.35 2.46
CA LYS A 718 11.11 9.73 3.73
C LYS A 718 12.15 9.68 4.84
N PHE A 719 12.53 10.84 5.35
CA PHE A 719 13.45 10.97 6.47
C PHE A 719 12.74 11.52 7.71
N ASP A 720 13.32 11.23 8.87
CA ASP A 720 12.88 11.74 10.15
C ASP A 720 13.97 12.64 10.74
N ILE A 721 13.56 13.81 11.26
CA ILE A 721 14.47 14.81 11.80
C ILE A 721 15.06 14.32 13.13
N ASP A 722 14.29 13.62 13.97
CA ASP A 722 14.79 13.08 15.24
C ASP A 722 15.99 12.16 14.98
N THR A 723 15.85 11.22 14.04
CA THR A 723 16.94 10.31 13.62
C THR A 723 18.20 11.04 13.13
N ILE A 724 18.06 12.16 12.41
CA ILE A 724 19.20 12.95 11.93
C ILE A 724 19.90 13.67 13.10
N ILE A 725 19.13 14.24 14.02
CA ILE A 725 19.67 14.91 15.21
C ILE A 725 20.39 13.91 16.10
N GLU A 726 19.83 12.72 16.32
CA GLU A 726 20.49 11.65 17.10
C GLU A 726 21.85 11.26 16.53
N LYS A 727 21.95 11.10 15.19
CA LYS A 727 23.22 10.84 14.53
C LYS A 727 24.23 11.96 14.74
N LEU A 728 23.77 13.22 14.69
CA LEU A 728 24.62 14.38 14.97
C LEU A 728 25.07 14.42 16.45
N ILE A 729 24.19 14.05 17.39
CA ILE A 729 24.50 13.96 18.82
C ILE A 729 25.59 12.92 19.09
N GLN A 730 25.50 11.74 18.48
CA GLN A 730 26.50 10.66 18.64
C GLN A 730 27.91 11.06 18.22
N ILE A 731 28.03 11.95 17.24
CA ILE A 731 29.33 12.45 16.73
C ILE A 731 29.75 13.78 17.34
N THR A 732 28.96 14.35 18.25
CA THR A 732 29.21 15.66 18.89
C THR A 732 30.63 15.86 19.41
N PRO A 733 31.30 14.88 20.07
CA PRO A 733 32.66 15.08 20.59
C PRO A 733 33.64 15.50 19.50
N LYS A 734 33.47 14.97 18.28
CA LYS A 734 34.25 15.31 17.10
C LYS A 734 33.88 16.67 16.52
N LEU A 735 32.60 17.04 16.60
CA LEU A 735 32.11 18.33 16.12
C LEU A 735 32.60 19.48 17.02
N LEU A 736 32.60 19.28 18.34
CA LEU A 736 32.99 20.31 19.31
C LEU A 736 34.49 20.59 19.35
N SER A 737 35.33 19.62 18.99
CA SER A 737 36.77 19.85 18.88
C SER A 737 37.14 20.72 17.66
N SER A 738 36.17 21.11 16.82
CA SER A 738 36.35 21.86 15.57
C SER A 738 37.28 21.18 14.56
N GLN A 739 37.62 19.91 14.82
CA GLN A 739 38.48 19.07 13.99
C GLN A 739 37.71 18.37 12.87
N ALA A 740 36.39 18.53 12.76
CA ALA A 740 35.57 17.86 11.77
C ALA A 740 34.93 18.82 10.76
N ALA A 741 34.50 18.28 9.63
CA ALA A 741 33.65 18.94 8.65
C ALA A 741 32.52 17.98 8.24
N ILE A 742 31.33 18.54 8.03
CA ILE A 742 30.14 17.77 7.65
C ILE A 742 29.95 17.83 6.14
N HIS A 743 29.75 16.67 5.54
CA HIS A 743 29.25 16.50 4.19
C HIS A 743 27.80 16.00 4.25
N LEU A 744 26.85 16.88 3.94
CA LEU A 744 25.43 16.55 3.75
C LEU A 744 25.22 16.07 2.31
N ASP A 745 24.97 14.77 2.15
CA ASP A 745 24.66 14.13 0.86
C ASP A 745 23.15 13.93 0.75
N ILE A 746 22.50 14.77 -0.06
CA ILE A 746 21.06 14.84 -0.21
C ILE A 746 20.65 14.24 -1.55
N GLY A 747 19.81 13.20 -1.51
CA GLY A 747 19.25 12.58 -2.70
C GLY A 747 17.85 13.06 -3.06
N ILE A 748 17.07 12.14 -3.61
CA ILE A 748 15.63 12.33 -3.85
C ILE A 748 14.90 12.34 -2.51
N ILE A 749 14.01 13.32 -2.31
CA ILE A 749 13.32 13.57 -1.04
C ILE A 749 11.81 13.66 -1.27
N ASP A 750 11.04 13.04 -0.37
CA ASP A 750 9.58 13.03 -0.45
C ASP A 750 8.97 14.35 0.07
N ASN A 751 9.47 14.85 1.20
CA ASN A 751 9.00 16.09 1.84
C ASN A 751 10.05 17.21 1.75
N VAL A 752 10.00 18.00 0.68
CA VAL A 752 10.93 19.12 0.44
C VAL A 752 10.77 20.22 1.49
N GLN A 753 9.56 20.44 2.02
CA GLN A 753 9.32 21.51 2.99
C GLN A 753 9.98 21.20 4.33
N GLN A 754 9.86 19.96 4.82
CA GLN A 754 10.55 19.51 6.02
C GLN A 754 12.08 19.65 5.90
N LEU A 755 12.62 19.40 4.70
CA LEU A 755 14.05 19.61 4.43
C LEU A 755 14.42 21.09 4.42
N ASN A 756 13.58 21.97 3.84
CA ASN A 756 13.78 23.42 3.87
C ASN A 756 13.89 23.93 5.31
N ASP A 757 12.91 23.59 6.15
CA ASP A 757 12.87 24.03 7.56
C ASP A 757 14.09 23.51 8.34
N PHE A 758 14.49 22.25 8.10
CA PHE A 758 15.71 21.69 8.68
C PHE A 758 16.98 22.41 8.22
N LEU A 759 17.12 22.73 6.93
CA LEU A 759 18.28 23.43 6.39
C LEU A 759 18.35 24.88 6.87
N TYR A 760 17.22 25.56 7.05
CA TYR A 760 17.18 26.88 7.69
C TYR A 760 17.76 26.80 9.10
N CYS A 761 17.30 25.84 9.90
CA CYS A 761 17.79 25.58 11.24
C CYS A 761 19.30 25.29 11.26
N LEU A 762 19.73 24.32 10.46
CA LEU A 762 21.11 23.84 10.48
C LEU A 762 22.12 24.84 9.90
N LEU A 763 21.83 25.45 8.74
CA LEU A 763 22.78 26.29 8.03
C LEU A 763 22.82 27.73 8.54
N ILE A 764 21.67 28.28 8.94
CA ILE A 764 21.53 29.69 9.35
C ILE A 764 21.64 29.80 10.88
N PHE A 765 20.83 29.05 11.62
CA PHE A 765 20.80 29.16 13.09
C PHE A 765 21.82 28.27 13.79
N ARG A 766 22.52 27.39 13.05
CA ARG A 766 23.52 26.44 13.58
C ARG A 766 22.97 25.57 14.71
N ALA A 767 21.66 25.36 14.72
CA ALA A 767 20.96 24.56 15.72
C ALA A 767 19.74 23.92 15.08
N SER A 768 19.40 22.70 15.48
CA SER A 768 18.19 22.01 15.04
C SER A 768 17.48 21.41 16.25
N ARG A 769 16.14 21.43 16.21
CA ARG A 769 15.28 20.93 17.28
C ARG A 769 14.22 20.02 16.67
N SER A 770 14.00 18.90 17.32
CA SER A 770 12.88 18.01 17.08
C SER A 770 12.02 17.90 18.35
N ARG A 771 11.06 16.98 18.38
CA ARG A 771 10.20 16.80 19.56
C ARG A 771 11.00 16.27 20.74
N HIS A 772 11.90 15.32 20.48
CA HIS A 772 12.62 14.62 21.53
C HIS A 772 14.02 15.20 21.75
N SER A 773 14.64 15.81 20.73
CA SER A 773 16.06 16.13 20.75
C SER A 773 16.36 17.55 20.28
N VAL A 774 17.51 18.07 20.68
CA VAL A 774 18.05 19.34 20.18
C VAL A 774 19.54 19.22 19.97
N ILE A 775 20.08 19.97 19.03
CA ILE A 775 21.53 20.06 18.85
C ILE A 775 21.93 21.47 18.44
N THR A 776 23.05 21.94 18.97
CA THR A 776 23.71 23.20 18.58
C THR A 776 25.13 22.90 18.12
N ILE A 777 25.42 23.30 16.89
CA ILE A 777 26.68 23.06 16.17
C ILE A 777 27.54 24.32 16.20
N PRO A 778 28.88 24.21 16.30
CA PRO A 778 29.77 25.37 16.23
C PRO A 778 29.59 26.17 14.92
N VAL A 779 29.65 27.50 15.02
CA VAL A 779 29.46 28.43 13.89
C VAL A 779 30.61 28.31 12.86
N ASP A 780 31.80 27.94 13.32
CA ASP A 780 33.02 27.72 12.54
C ASP A 780 33.11 26.32 11.91
N LEU A 781 32.14 25.42 12.18
CA LEU A 781 32.10 24.10 11.59
C LEU A 781 31.78 24.17 10.08
N PRO A 782 32.66 23.64 9.20
CA PRO A 782 32.40 23.61 7.77
C PRO A 782 31.30 22.60 7.41
N ILE A 783 30.36 23.01 6.56
CA ILE A 783 29.27 22.18 6.05
C ILE A 783 29.25 22.23 4.53
N PHE A 784 29.46 21.08 3.89
CA PHE A 784 29.37 20.92 2.45
C PHE A 784 28.05 20.22 2.11
N VAL A 785 27.31 20.77 1.14
CA VAL A 785 26.02 20.21 0.70
C VAL A 785 26.18 19.66 -0.72
N GLU A 786 26.02 18.35 -0.88
CA GLU A 786 26.00 17.63 -2.16
C GLU A 786 24.57 17.23 -2.51
N PHE A 787 24.21 17.35 -3.79
CA PHE A 787 22.95 16.81 -4.33
C PHE A 787 23.22 15.81 -5.45
N ASP A 788 22.39 14.78 -5.59
CA ASP A 788 22.44 13.93 -6.77
C ASP A 788 22.09 14.70 -8.06
N SER A 789 22.70 14.30 -9.17
CA SER A 789 22.56 15.01 -10.46
C SER A 789 21.32 14.55 -11.24
N SER A 790 20.28 14.07 -10.56
CA SER A 790 19.04 13.63 -11.21
C SER A 790 18.17 14.84 -11.60
N PRO A 791 17.32 14.73 -12.65
CA PRO A 791 16.38 15.79 -13.00
C PRO A 791 15.44 16.16 -11.85
N SER A 792 15.01 15.16 -11.06
CA SER A 792 14.19 15.36 -9.86
C SER A 792 14.90 16.24 -8.85
N SER A 793 16.20 16.02 -8.62
CA SER A 793 16.97 16.77 -7.64
C SER A 793 17.30 18.18 -8.09
N ILE A 794 17.45 18.43 -9.40
CA ILE A 794 17.53 19.79 -9.94
C ILE A 794 16.23 20.57 -9.62
N ARG A 795 15.07 19.94 -9.75
CA ARG A 795 13.76 20.54 -9.37
C ARG A 795 13.63 20.72 -7.85
N ILE A 796 14.25 19.87 -7.04
CA ILE A 796 14.28 20.04 -5.57
C ILE A 796 15.18 21.22 -5.21
N ILE A 797 16.39 21.31 -5.78
CA ILE A 797 17.34 22.41 -5.53
C ILE A 797 16.69 23.77 -5.80
N SER A 798 15.89 23.90 -6.87
CA SER A 798 15.21 25.16 -7.17
C SER A 798 14.17 25.55 -6.10
N LYS A 799 13.54 24.58 -5.43
CA LYS A 799 12.60 24.78 -4.31
C LYS A 799 13.29 24.99 -2.95
N LEU A 800 14.57 24.65 -2.83
CA LEU A 800 15.32 24.81 -1.59
C LEU A 800 15.91 26.22 -1.48
N PHE A 801 15.15 27.11 -0.82
CA PHE A 801 15.38 28.57 -0.89
C PHE A 801 16.76 29.00 -0.38
N VAL A 802 17.21 28.49 0.78
CA VAL A 802 18.48 28.90 1.40
C VAL A 802 19.70 28.58 0.53
N LEU A 803 19.61 27.56 -0.32
CA LEU A 803 20.72 27.12 -1.16
C LEU A 803 21.06 28.12 -2.27
N ARG A 804 20.09 28.96 -2.69
CA ARG A 804 20.30 30.02 -3.68
C ARG A 804 21.37 31.02 -3.24
N TYR A 805 21.62 31.11 -1.92
CA TYR A 805 22.56 32.05 -1.32
C TYR A 805 23.89 31.42 -0.89
N LEU A 806 24.03 30.09 -1.00
CA LEU A 806 25.29 29.42 -0.71
C LEU A 806 26.31 29.61 -1.85
N PRO A 807 27.61 29.72 -1.53
CA PRO A 807 28.68 29.57 -2.51
C PRO A 807 28.53 28.24 -3.25
N LYS A 808 28.41 28.30 -4.59
CA LYS A 808 28.23 27.12 -5.44
C LYS A 808 29.52 26.76 -6.15
N HIS A 809 29.97 25.51 -5.98
CA HIS A 809 31.00 24.89 -6.80
C HIS A 809 30.34 23.89 -7.77
N ASN A 810 30.45 24.16 -9.07
CA ASN A 810 29.87 23.31 -10.10
C ASN A 810 30.95 22.53 -10.84
N ILE A 811 30.79 21.21 -10.94
CA ILE A 811 31.68 20.33 -11.70
C ILE A 811 30.98 19.97 -13.01
N ASP A 812 31.48 20.53 -14.11
CA ASP A 812 30.88 20.34 -15.44
C ASP A 812 31.47 19.18 -16.24
N ARG A 813 32.77 18.94 -16.07
CA ARG A 813 33.52 17.91 -16.80
C ARG A 813 34.66 17.35 -15.96
N ILE A 814 35.25 16.25 -16.42
CA ILE A 814 36.47 15.70 -15.84
C ILE A 814 37.61 16.72 -15.98
N ASP A 815 38.28 17.01 -14.87
CA ASP A 815 39.60 17.63 -14.88
C ASP A 815 40.67 16.54 -14.84
N TRP A 816 41.26 16.25 -15.99
CA TRP A 816 42.27 15.20 -16.13
C TRP A 816 43.51 15.41 -15.26
N ASN A 817 43.80 16.65 -14.83
CA ASN A 817 44.90 16.95 -13.92
C ASN A 817 44.64 16.43 -12.49
N GLN A 818 43.38 16.16 -12.15
CA GLN A 818 43.00 15.57 -10.85
C GLN A 818 43.12 14.03 -10.86
N LEU A 819 43.61 13.42 -11.95
CA LEU A 819 43.82 11.98 -12.02
C LEU A 819 44.92 11.54 -11.03
N LYS A 820 44.51 11.03 -9.87
CA LYS A 820 45.42 10.45 -8.87
C LYS A 820 45.87 9.05 -9.32
N ILE A 821 47.13 8.93 -9.74
CA ILE A 821 47.74 7.66 -10.18
C ILE A 821 48.50 6.97 -9.04
N GLU A 822 48.94 7.74 -8.05
CA GLU A 822 49.60 7.24 -6.85
C GLU A 822 48.70 6.18 -6.17
N ASN A 823 49.19 4.94 -6.08
CA ASN A 823 48.50 3.76 -5.57
C ASN A 823 47.39 3.15 -6.45
N ARG A 824 47.22 3.57 -7.71
CA ARG A 824 46.30 2.95 -8.68
C ARG A 824 46.99 1.99 -9.65
N TRP A 825 47.41 0.83 -9.12
CA TRP A 825 48.15 -0.19 -9.87
C TRP A 825 47.41 -0.68 -11.13
N SER A 826 46.08 -0.83 -11.06
CA SER A 826 45.26 -1.26 -12.21
C SER A 826 45.31 -0.24 -13.36
N THR A 827 45.21 1.06 -13.06
CA THR A 827 45.30 2.11 -14.09
C THR A 827 46.68 2.13 -14.75
N LEU A 828 47.75 2.02 -13.95
CA LEU A 828 49.12 1.95 -14.47
C LEU A 828 49.34 0.74 -15.37
N PHE A 829 48.86 -0.43 -14.96
CA PHE A 829 48.97 -1.67 -15.74
C PHE A 829 48.24 -1.56 -17.08
N VAL A 830 47.02 -1.01 -17.08
CA VAL A 830 46.26 -0.73 -18.30
C VAL A 830 47.01 0.23 -19.21
N VAL A 831 47.50 1.36 -18.69
CA VAL A 831 48.25 2.34 -19.50
C VAL A 831 49.51 1.73 -20.11
N LYS A 832 50.24 0.88 -19.38
CA LYS A 832 51.43 0.21 -19.90
C LYS A 832 51.10 -0.70 -21.09
N TYR A 833 49.97 -1.41 -21.01
CA TYR A 833 49.44 -2.17 -22.15
C TYR A 833 49.07 -1.26 -23.32
N LEU A 834 48.38 -0.15 -23.07
CA LEU A 834 48.03 0.82 -24.12
C LEU A 834 49.26 1.39 -24.82
N LYS A 835 50.29 1.78 -24.06
CA LYS A 835 51.59 2.23 -24.58
C LYS A 835 52.24 1.14 -25.43
N ALA A 836 52.30 -0.10 -24.95
CA ALA A 836 52.92 -1.19 -25.71
C ALA A 836 52.15 -1.60 -26.97
N ILE A 837 50.83 -1.40 -27.00
CA ILE A 837 50.01 -1.57 -28.21
C ILE A 837 50.31 -0.45 -29.20
N HIS A 838 50.39 0.80 -28.74
CA HIS A 838 50.74 1.96 -29.55
C HIS A 838 52.14 1.80 -30.17
N ASP A 839 53.13 1.43 -29.36
CA ASP A 839 54.52 1.23 -29.77
C ASP A 839 54.75 -0.10 -30.51
N GLN A 840 53.71 -0.94 -30.65
CA GLN A 840 53.74 -2.31 -31.20
C GLN A 840 54.71 -3.28 -30.51
N THR A 841 55.28 -2.89 -29.37
CA THR A 841 56.22 -3.70 -28.59
C THR A 841 55.55 -4.94 -28.00
N ILE A 842 54.22 -4.93 -27.81
CA ILE A 842 53.42 -6.06 -27.31
C ILE A 842 53.54 -7.34 -28.17
N ILE A 843 54.01 -7.23 -29.41
CA ILE A 843 54.29 -8.36 -30.30
C ILE A 843 55.50 -9.16 -29.81
N ARG A 844 56.51 -8.47 -29.25
CA ARG A 844 57.83 -9.04 -28.88
C ARG A 844 58.03 -9.17 -27.38
N GLN A 845 57.18 -8.54 -26.55
CA GLN A 845 57.28 -8.60 -25.09
C GLN A 845 55.98 -9.00 -24.42
N THR A 846 56.09 -9.78 -23.35
CA THR A 846 54.98 -10.05 -22.42
C THR A 846 55.05 -9.05 -21.27
N ILE A 847 53.95 -8.36 -21.00
CA ILE A 847 53.87 -7.39 -19.90
C ILE A 847 53.33 -8.09 -18.66
N THR A 848 54.07 -8.05 -17.56
CA THR A 848 53.67 -8.63 -16.28
C THR A 848 53.29 -7.53 -15.27
N ARG A 849 52.62 -7.91 -14.19
CA ARG A 849 52.24 -7.03 -13.07
C ARG A 849 53.41 -6.71 -12.11
N ASP A 850 54.66 -6.76 -12.58
CA ASP A 850 55.81 -6.43 -11.74
C ASP A 850 55.79 -4.94 -11.34
N ILE A 851 55.72 -4.68 -10.04
CA ILE A 851 55.65 -3.36 -9.41
C ILE A 851 56.80 -2.46 -9.84
N ASN A 852 58.01 -3.01 -9.99
CA ASN A 852 59.20 -2.25 -10.36
C ASN A 852 59.13 -1.76 -11.81
N GLN A 853 58.48 -2.52 -12.68
CA GLN A 853 58.29 -2.13 -14.08
C GLN A 853 57.06 -1.25 -14.33
N LEU A 854 56.21 -1.02 -13.32
CA LEU A 854 55.00 -0.18 -13.41
C LEU A 854 55.25 1.27 -13.01
N ARG A 855 56.33 1.54 -12.24
CA ARG A 855 56.70 2.88 -11.75
C ARG A 855 57.38 3.79 -12.79
N THR A 856 57.54 3.34 -14.02
CA THR A 856 58.29 4.07 -15.08
C THR A 856 57.44 5.09 -15.84
N LEU A 857 56.14 5.20 -15.59
CA LEU A 857 55.21 6.07 -16.31
C LEU A 857 54.90 7.35 -15.54
N THR A 858 54.96 8.48 -16.23
CA THR A 858 54.56 9.80 -15.70
C THR A 858 53.05 10.01 -15.77
N VAL A 859 52.53 10.97 -15.00
CA VAL A 859 51.09 11.32 -15.02
C VAL A 859 50.67 11.83 -16.40
N GLU A 860 51.52 12.63 -17.07
CA GLU A 860 51.23 13.13 -18.41
C GLU A 860 51.14 11.99 -19.45
N GLU A 861 52.03 11.00 -19.38
CA GLU A 861 51.98 9.83 -20.26
C GLU A 861 50.72 9.00 -20.04
N CYS A 862 50.31 8.82 -18.77
CA CYS A 862 49.06 8.14 -18.46
C CYS A 862 47.84 8.86 -19.02
N ILE A 863 47.75 10.18 -18.82
CA ILE A 863 46.65 10.99 -19.36
C ILE A 863 46.61 10.88 -20.89
N LYS A 864 47.77 10.98 -21.56
CA LYS A 864 47.87 10.88 -23.03
C LYS A 864 47.30 9.56 -23.53
N HIS A 865 47.82 8.42 -23.05
CA HIS A 865 47.39 7.11 -23.53
C HIS A 865 45.94 6.78 -23.14
N LEU A 866 45.46 7.22 -21.98
CA LEU A 866 44.05 7.07 -21.62
C LEU A 866 43.18 7.87 -22.58
N LYS A 867 43.50 9.14 -22.85
CA LYS A 867 42.72 9.95 -23.81
C LYS A 867 42.67 9.31 -25.20
N ASP A 868 43.81 8.88 -25.74
CA ASP A 868 43.91 8.33 -27.08
C ASP A 868 43.03 7.07 -27.29
N HIS A 869 42.91 6.23 -26.26
CA HIS A 869 42.17 4.96 -26.36
C HIS A 869 40.75 5.01 -25.78
N PHE A 870 40.55 5.70 -24.66
CA PHE A 870 39.26 5.73 -23.96
C PHE A 870 38.27 6.73 -24.56
N LEU A 871 38.75 7.88 -25.05
CA LEU A 871 37.91 8.91 -25.69
C LEU A 871 37.64 8.63 -27.17
N LYS A 872 38.24 7.58 -27.75
CA LYS A 872 38.03 7.22 -29.15
C LYS A 872 36.54 6.95 -29.42
N GLY A 873 35.91 7.83 -30.19
CA GLY A 873 34.48 7.77 -30.50
C GLY A 873 33.54 8.23 -29.37
N LYS A 874 34.05 8.97 -28.37
CA LYS A 874 33.27 9.63 -27.31
C LYS A 874 33.49 11.13 -27.33
N ASN A 875 32.52 11.88 -26.83
CA ASN A 875 32.67 13.31 -26.59
C ASN A 875 33.23 13.55 -25.17
N ASP A 876 34.40 14.20 -25.09
CA ASP A 876 35.13 14.50 -23.84
C ASP A 876 34.26 15.25 -22.80
N ASP A 877 33.30 16.06 -23.27
CA ASP A 877 32.41 16.83 -22.39
C ASP A 877 31.40 15.96 -21.60
N PHE A 878 31.15 14.73 -22.03
CA PHE A 878 30.15 13.83 -21.42
C PHE A 878 30.74 12.66 -20.65
N VAL A 879 32.06 12.56 -20.62
CA VAL A 879 32.77 11.46 -19.97
C VAL A 879 32.82 11.66 -18.45
N THR A 880 32.68 10.57 -17.70
CA THR A 880 32.69 10.60 -16.22
C THR A 880 33.79 9.74 -15.62
N TRP A 881 34.21 10.08 -14.39
CA TRP A 881 35.22 9.28 -13.66
C TRP A 881 34.74 7.85 -13.43
N THR A 882 33.42 7.65 -13.27
CA THR A 882 32.81 6.30 -13.18
C THR A 882 33.04 5.50 -14.46
N GLN A 883 32.85 6.09 -15.64
CA GLN A 883 33.11 5.41 -16.91
C GLN A 883 34.59 5.08 -17.09
N LEU A 884 35.49 5.99 -16.70
CA LEU A 884 36.93 5.74 -16.75
C LEU A 884 37.33 4.60 -15.80
N ASN A 885 36.80 4.60 -14.57
CA ASN A 885 37.07 3.54 -13.60
C ASN A 885 36.57 2.18 -14.13
N ILE A 886 35.36 2.12 -14.69
CA ILE A 886 34.82 0.90 -15.33
C ILE A 886 35.77 0.42 -16.43
N TYR A 887 36.20 1.31 -17.32
CA TYR A 887 37.13 0.98 -18.39
C TYR A 887 38.43 0.41 -17.84
N THR A 888 39.07 1.10 -16.90
CA THR A 888 40.34 0.64 -16.32
C THR A 888 40.18 -0.69 -15.57
N SER A 889 39.08 -0.91 -14.86
CA SER A 889 38.87 -2.16 -14.13
C SER A 889 38.63 -3.36 -15.06
N VAL A 890 37.84 -3.20 -16.12
CA VAL A 890 37.63 -4.29 -17.10
C VAL A 890 38.94 -4.66 -17.79
N TYR A 891 39.69 -3.66 -18.27
CA TYR A 891 40.92 -3.93 -19.00
C TYR A 891 42.05 -4.41 -18.09
N ASP A 892 42.07 -4.04 -16.82
CA ASP A 892 42.98 -4.64 -15.84
C ASP A 892 42.76 -6.16 -15.74
N THR A 893 41.50 -6.61 -15.65
CA THR A 893 41.14 -8.04 -15.65
C THR A 893 41.52 -8.71 -16.97
N ILE A 894 41.12 -8.15 -18.12
CA ILE A 894 41.38 -8.73 -19.45
C ILE A 894 42.89 -8.82 -19.70
N PHE A 895 43.66 -7.77 -19.44
CA PHE A 895 45.10 -7.77 -19.67
C PHE A 895 45.83 -8.70 -18.71
N THR A 896 45.32 -8.90 -17.50
CA THR A 896 45.88 -9.89 -16.56
C THR A 896 45.72 -11.29 -17.11
N GLY A 897 44.51 -11.68 -17.53
CA GLY A 897 44.30 -12.98 -18.15
C GLY A 897 45.11 -13.14 -19.44
N PHE A 898 45.19 -12.09 -20.27
CA PHE A 898 46.01 -12.10 -21.48
C PHE A 898 47.51 -12.31 -21.19
N SER A 899 48.03 -11.69 -20.12
CA SER A 899 49.44 -11.84 -19.71
C SER A 899 49.81 -13.25 -19.25
N LEU A 900 48.83 -14.00 -18.74
CA LEU A 900 49.01 -15.32 -18.14
C LEU A 900 48.55 -16.46 -19.05
N CYS A 901 47.86 -16.14 -20.15
CA CYS A 901 47.38 -17.11 -21.12
C CYS A 901 48.53 -17.69 -21.95
N GLY A 902 48.77 -18.99 -21.83
CA GLY A 902 49.86 -19.68 -22.55
C GLY A 902 49.76 -19.58 -24.08
N HIS A 903 48.57 -19.42 -24.64
CA HIS A 903 48.37 -19.17 -26.08
C HIS A 903 48.86 -17.78 -26.51
N PHE A 904 48.95 -16.84 -25.57
CA PHE A 904 49.29 -15.44 -25.81
C PHE A 904 50.56 -15.02 -25.07
N MET A 905 51.47 -15.95 -24.73
CA MET A 905 52.79 -15.62 -24.22
C MET A 905 53.81 -15.54 -25.37
N VAL A 906 54.79 -14.63 -25.25
CA VAL A 906 55.95 -14.62 -26.15
C VAL A 906 56.96 -15.66 -25.64
N PHE A 907 57.35 -16.61 -26.48
CA PHE A 907 58.42 -17.57 -26.22
C PHE A 907 59.59 -17.27 -27.17
N ASP A 908 60.83 -17.50 -26.73
CA ASP A 908 62.07 -17.18 -27.48
C ASP A 908 62.28 -18.01 -28.77
N ASP A 909 61.38 -18.94 -29.07
CA ASP A 909 61.52 -19.86 -30.19
C ASP A 909 61.01 -19.22 -31.51
N GLU A 910 61.92 -18.96 -32.44
CA GLU A 910 61.69 -18.29 -33.74
C GLU A 910 60.61 -18.95 -34.63
N ARG A 911 60.12 -20.14 -34.28
CA ARG A 911 59.14 -20.93 -35.05
C ARG A 911 57.67 -20.57 -34.80
N ARG A 912 57.36 -19.59 -33.94
CA ARG A 912 55.98 -19.05 -33.78
C ARG A 912 55.95 -17.54 -33.87
N ALA A 913 56.37 -16.99 -35.01
CA ALA A 913 56.03 -15.63 -35.38
C ALA A 913 54.51 -15.51 -35.69
N GLN A 914 53.65 -15.57 -34.68
CA GLN A 914 52.29 -15.03 -34.78
C GLN A 914 52.37 -13.50 -34.70
N SER A 915 52.96 -12.88 -35.73
CA SER A 915 53.53 -11.53 -35.66
C SER A 915 52.48 -10.41 -35.51
N GLN A 916 51.20 -10.68 -35.77
CA GLN A 916 50.12 -9.69 -35.68
C GLN A 916 48.90 -10.14 -34.87
N LEU A 917 48.79 -11.43 -34.49
CA LEU A 917 47.58 -11.95 -33.83
C LEU A 917 47.33 -11.28 -32.47
N ARG A 918 48.38 -11.12 -31.65
CA ARG A 918 48.29 -10.47 -30.32
C ARG A 918 47.74 -9.05 -30.40
N ILE A 919 48.32 -8.24 -31.29
CA ILE A 919 47.94 -6.85 -31.45
C ILE A 919 46.54 -6.73 -32.07
N HIS A 920 46.17 -7.59 -33.03
CA HIS A 920 44.82 -7.62 -33.59
C HIS A 920 43.76 -8.01 -32.55
N ILE A 921 44.04 -8.98 -31.66
CA ILE A 921 43.13 -9.35 -30.57
C ILE A 921 42.94 -8.17 -29.62
N LEU A 922 44.04 -7.58 -29.14
CA LEU A 922 43.98 -6.46 -28.20
C LEU A 922 43.29 -5.23 -28.81
N GLN A 923 43.57 -4.91 -30.07
CA GLN A 923 42.89 -3.83 -30.80
C GLN A 923 41.40 -4.11 -30.98
N ALA A 924 41.01 -5.33 -31.30
CA ALA A 924 39.61 -5.72 -31.39
C ALA A 924 38.90 -5.58 -30.04
N LEU A 925 39.51 -6.05 -28.95
CA LEU A 925 38.98 -5.89 -27.60
C LEU A 925 38.84 -4.42 -27.23
N LEU A 926 39.81 -3.56 -27.56
CA LEU A 926 39.77 -2.11 -27.29
C LEU A 926 38.72 -1.38 -28.14
N ASN A 927 38.55 -1.75 -29.40
CA ASN A 927 37.52 -1.18 -30.27
C ASN A 927 36.11 -1.51 -29.75
N SER A 928 35.94 -2.63 -29.04
CA SER A 928 34.69 -3.02 -28.38
C SER A 928 34.54 -2.47 -26.95
N SER A 929 35.42 -1.57 -26.49
CA SER A 929 35.39 -1.01 -25.12
C SER A 929 34.07 -0.33 -24.74
N ASN A 930 33.39 0.26 -25.72
CA ASN A 930 32.12 0.97 -25.53
C ASN A 930 30.99 0.08 -25.00
N GLN A 931 31.06 -1.24 -25.16
CA GLN A 931 30.06 -2.16 -24.62
C GLN A 931 29.98 -2.14 -23.09
N PHE A 932 31.06 -1.70 -22.41
CA PHE A 932 31.11 -1.62 -20.95
C PHE A 932 30.78 -0.21 -20.42
N THR A 933 31.05 0.83 -21.22
CA THR A 933 30.98 2.23 -20.76
C THR A 933 29.83 3.05 -21.35
N SER A 934 29.24 2.62 -22.47
CA SER A 934 28.54 3.54 -23.39
C SER A 934 27.13 3.12 -23.82
N LEU A 935 26.62 1.95 -23.44
CA LEU A 935 25.28 1.54 -23.88
C LEU A 935 24.20 2.23 -23.03
N SER A 936 23.63 3.32 -23.58
CA SER A 936 22.41 4.09 -23.20
C SER A 936 22.58 5.46 -22.54
N VAL A 937 23.73 5.82 -21.96
CA VAL A 937 23.77 7.03 -21.12
C VAL A 937 23.63 8.35 -21.90
N GLU A 938 24.25 8.47 -23.08
CA GLU A 938 24.25 9.72 -23.86
C GLU A 938 22.90 9.99 -24.56
N ASN A 939 22.29 8.95 -25.17
CA ASN A 939 20.97 9.05 -25.82
C ASN A 939 19.82 9.20 -24.82
N VAL A 940 19.88 8.51 -23.66
CA VAL A 940 18.91 8.72 -22.56
C VAL A 940 19.00 10.16 -22.06
N ARG A 941 20.21 10.71 -21.96
CA ARG A 941 20.42 12.07 -21.41
C ARG A 941 20.06 13.18 -22.39
N ASN A 942 20.34 13.03 -23.68
CA ASN A 942 19.90 14.00 -24.69
C ASN A 942 18.37 14.08 -24.76
N LYS A 943 17.67 12.94 -24.64
CA LYS A 943 16.20 12.90 -24.51
C LYS A 943 15.72 13.44 -23.15
N GLN A 944 16.39 13.17 -22.03
CA GLN A 944 16.02 13.72 -20.71
C GLN A 944 16.18 15.24 -20.61
N ARG A 945 17.11 15.84 -21.36
CA ARG A 945 17.32 17.30 -21.41
C ARG A 945 16.30 18.02 -22.30
N SER A 946 15.63 17.31 -23.22
CA SER A 946 14.66 17.89 -24.15
C SER A 946 13.20 17.79 -23.68
N VAL A 947 12.91 17.25 -22.49
CA VAL A 947 11.53 17.14 -21.98
C VAL A 947 11.17 18.37 -21.14
N ASP A 948 10.74 19.42 -21.83
CA ASP A 948 9.55 20.15 -21.39
C ASP A 948 8.36 19.52 -22.12
N THR A 949 7.40 18.99 -21.37
CA THR A 949 6.07 18.53 -21.86
C THR A 949 6.06 17.42 -22.92
N THR A 950 5.96 16.15 -22.50
CA THR A 950 5.15 15.03 -23.10
C THR A 950 5.71 13.66 -22.67
N ASP A 951 4.80 12.71 -22.38
CA ASP A 951 5.04 11.29 -22.05
C ASP A 951 5.77 10.52 -23.16
N THR A 952 7.06 10.79 -23.36
CA THR A 952 7.93 9.95 -24.17
C THR A 952 8.66 8.96 -23.27
N SER A 953 8.39 7.67 -23.44
CA SER A 953 8.88 6.65 -22.52
C SER A 953 10.41 6.56 -22.55
N LEU A 954 11.04 6.60 -21.36
CA LEU A 954 12.46 6.33 -21.12
C LEU A 954 12.94 4.99 -21.72
N SER A 955 11.99 4.09 -22.07
CA SER A 955 12.27 2.77 -22.65
C SER A 955 12.94 2.84 -24.02
N GLU A 956 12.70 3.88 -24.83
CA GLU A 956 13.29 3.99 -26.16
C GLU A 956 14.79 4.31 -26.16
N ALA A 957 15.30 4.81 -25.04
CA ALA A 957 16.69 5.22 -24.92
C ALA A 957 17.60 4.12 -24.33
N ILE A 958 17.01 3.06 -23.79
CA ILE A 958 17.72 1.87 -23.33
C ILE A 958 18.13 1.07 -24.57
N VAL A 959 19.43 0.80 -24.73
CA VAL A 959 19.90 -0.07 -25.81
C VAL A 959 19.45 -1.50 -25.50
N ARG A 960 18.49 -2.00 -26.29
CA ARG A 960 17.97 -3.34 -26.11
C ARG A 960 19.05 -4.39 -26.42
N TRP A 961 19.03 -5.49 -25.66
CA TRP A 961 19.97 -6.59 -25.83
C TRP A 961 20.02 -7.09 -27.28
N ASP A 962 18.90 -7.18 -28.00
CA ASP A 962 18.86 -7.63 -29.39
C ASP A 962 19.75 -6.80 -30.34
N LYS A 963 20.00 -5.53 -30.03
CA LYS A 963 20.79 -4.61 -30.87
C LYS A 963 22.28 -4.56 -30.50
N THR A 964 22.72 -5.28 -29.48
CA THR A 964 24.14 -5.25 -29.06
C THR A 964 24.94 -6.34 -29.77
N GLU A 965 26.15 -6.02 -30.23
CA GLU A 965 27.12 -6.96 -30.81
C GLU A 965 28.35 -7.06 -29.89
N PRO A 966 28.26 -7.81 -28.77
CA PRO A 966 29.37 -7.89 -27.83
C PRO A 966 30.56 -8.64 -28.46
N PHE A 967 31.76 -8.13 -28.26
CA PHE A 967 33.00 -8.85 -28.54
C PHE A 967 33.99 -8.61 -27.40
N THR A 968 34.23 -9.64 -26.58
CA THR A 968 35.22 -9.61 -25.50
C THR A 968 35.82 -11.00 -25.24
N VAL A 969 36.64 -11.13 -24.20
CA VAL A 969 37.20 -12.39 -23.73
C VAL A 969 37.09 -12.50 -22.21
N VAL A 970 36.78 -13.69 -21.74
CA VAL A 970 36.88 -14.11 -20.33
C VAL A 970 37.97 -15.16 -20.25
N PHE A 971 38.77 -15.13 -19.19
CA PHE A 971 39.81 -16.13 -18.97
C PHE A 971 39.37 -17.10 -17.87
N SER A 972 39.58 -18.40 -18.09
CA SER A 972 39.34 -19.44 -17.08
C SER A 972 40.32 -19.33 -15.91
N ASP A 973 40.14 -20.19 -14.89
CA ASP A 973 41.09 -20.30 -13.79
C ASP A 973 42.49 -20.80 -14.21
N THR A 974 42.58 -21.44 -15.38
CA THR A 974 43.82 -21.86 -16.04
C THR A 974 44.33 -20.84 -17.06
N TYR A 975 43.65 -19.68 -17.18
CA TYR A 975 43.91 -18.62 -18.14
C TYR A 975 43.68 -19.01 -19.61
N ASP A 976 42.82 -20.00 -19.86
CA ASP A 976 42.38 -20.32 -21.22
C ASP A 976 41.33 -19.30 -21.70
N PRO A 977 41.41 -18.81 -22.94
CA PRO A 977 40.54 -17.77 -23.43
C PRO A 977 39.17 -18.30 -23.86
N LEU A 978 38.11 -17.73 -23.28
CA LEU A 978 36.72 -17.88 -23.69
C LEU A 978 36.26 -16.59 -24.35
N PHE A 979 36.24 -16.56 -25.68
CA PHE A 979 35.70 -15.42 -26.41
C PHE A 979 34.19 -15.27 -26.17
N VAL A 980 33.70 -14.05 -26.26
CA VAL A 980 32.30 -13.69 -25.98
C VAL A 980 31.77 -12.93 -27.18
N TYR A 981 30.85 -13.54 -27.93
CA TYR A 981 30.15 -12.96 -29.07
C TYR A 981 28.85 -13.73 -29.32
N LYS A 982 27.84 -13.10 -29.95
CA LYS A 982 26.57 -13.76 -30.24
C LYS A 982 26.64 -14.63 -31.48
N THR A 983 27.23 -14.08 -32.52
CA THR A 983 27.40 -14.76 -33.80
C THR A 983 28.84 -14.65 -34.28
N VAL A 984 29.25 -15.59 -35.12
CA VAL A 984 30.58 -15.56 -35.75
C VAL A 984 30.77 -14.30 -36.61
N ASN A 985 29.68 -13.63 -37.01
CA ASN A 985 29.75 -12.38 -37.76
C ASN A 985 30.16 -11.17 -36.92
N ASP A 986 29.90 -11.21 -35.60
CA ASP A 986 30.28 -10.16 -34.65
C ASP A 986 31.82 -10.13 -34.45
N ILE A 987 32.52 -11.18 -34.86
CA ILE A 987 33.98 -11.27 -34.80
C ILE A 987 34.59 -10.45 -35.94
N PRO A 988 35.55 -9.53 -35.64
CA PRO A 988 36.25 -8.76 -36.66
C PRO A 988 36.82 -9.64 -37.78
N LYS A 989 36.60 -9.25 -39.03
CA LYS A 989 37.01 -10.02 -40.23
C LYS A 989 38.51 -10.36 -40.22
N SER A 990 39.35 -9.41 -39.81
CA SER A 990 40.80 -9.59 -39.70
C SER A 990 41.18 -10.74 -38.76
N LEU A 991 40.50 -10.86 -37.61
CA LEU A 991 40.72 -11.96 -36.67
C LEU A 991 40.24 -13.30 -37.21
N ARG A 992 39.06 -13.34 -37.85
CA ARG A 992 38.55 -14.58 -38.45
C ARG A 992 39.53 -15.16 -39.47
N THR A 993 40.07 -14.33 -40.35
CA THR A 993 41.07 -14.76 -41.34
C THR A 993 42.35 -15.26 -40.67
N GLU A 994 42.80 -14.61 -39.60
CA GLU A 994 44.06 -14.97 -38.93
C GLU A 994 43.94 -16.28 -38.12
N PHE A 995 42.81 -16.49 -37.42
CA PHE A 995 42.53 -17.76 -36.74
C PHE A 995 42.35 -18.92 -37.74
N GLN A 996 41.70 -18.67 -38.89
CA GLN A 996 41.60 -19.67 -39.97
C GLN A 996 42.97 -20.05 -40.54
N ARG A 997 43.86 -19.07 -40.75
CA ARG A 997 45.26 -19.33 -41.16
C ARG A 997 46.00 -20.18 -40.15
N CYS A 998 45.91 -19.85 -38.86
CA CYS A 998 46.55 -20.61 -37.79
C CYS A 998 46.03 -22.06 -37.75
N ALA A 999 44.71 -22.26 -37.83
CA ALA A 999 44.10 -23.59 -37.84
C ALA A 999 44.53 -24.44 -39.05
N ASN A 1000 44.68 -23.82 -40.23
CA ASN A 1000 45.15 -24.51 -41.44
C ASN A 1000 46.62 -24.94 -41.36
N ILE A 1001 47.48 -24.13 -40.72
CA ILE A 1001 48.90 -24.45 -40.51
C ILE A 1001 49.05 -25.62 -39.52
N GLU A 1002 48.25 -25.65 -38.45
CA GLU A 1002 48.26 -26.75 -37.47
C GLU A 1002 47.77 -28.08 -38.07
N ARG A 1003 46.74 -28.05 -38.92
CA ARG A 1003 46.24 -29.23 -39.66
C ARG A 1003 47.26 -29.79 -40.66
N GLY A 1004 48.13 -28.95 -41.23
CA GLY A 1004 49.20 -29.38 -42.13
C GLY A 1004 50.39 -30.05 -41.42
N SER A 1005 50.51 -29.91 -40.10
CA SER A 1005 51.72 -30.30 -39.34
C SER A 1005 51.55 -31.56 -38.47
N ARG A 1006 50.32 -32.08 -38.29
CA ARG A 1006 50.04 -33.31 -37.54
C ARG A 1006 48.99 -34.14 -38.29
N GLY A 1007 49.34 -35.39 -38.61
CA GLY A 1007 48.44 -36.33 -39.29
C GLY A 1007 47.08 -36.54 -38.59
N GLN A 1008 46.13 -37.09 -39.35
CA GLN A 1008 44.68 -37.23 -39.13
C GLN A 1008 44.15 -37.73 -37.75
N TYR A 1009 44.99 -37.96 -36.73
CA TYR A 1009 44.57 -38.49 -35.43
C TYR A 1009 44.38 -37.45 -34.31
N VAL A 1010 44.49 -36.15 -34.57
CA VAL A 1010 44.22 -35.08 -33.58
C VAL A 1010 43.20 -34.07 -34.13
N ALA A 1011 42.04 -34.55 -34.58
CA ALA A 1011 40.95 -33.72 -35.09
C ALA A 1011 39.96 -33.24 -34.01
N GLN A 1012 40.30 -33.36 -32.72
CA GLN A 1012 39.48 -32.89 -31.59
C GLN A 1012 40.11 -31.71 -30.82
N GLN A 1013 40.95 -30.89 -31.47
CA GLN A 1013 41.35 -29.61 -30.87
C GLN A 1013 40.15 -28.65 -30.89
N GLN A 1014 39.71 -28.24 -29.69
CA GLN A 1014 38.64 -27.29 -29.47
C GLN A 1014 38.85 -26.05 -30.34
N GLU A 1015 37.87 -25.74 -31.20
CA GLU A 1015 37.88 -24.52 -31.98
C GLU A 1015 37.87 -23.32 -31.02
N ILE A 1016 38.94 -22.50 -31.03
CA ILE A 1016 39.11 -21.34 -30.12
C ILE A 1016 37.97 -20.33 -30.28
N LEU A 1017 37.38 -20.26 -31.47
CA LEU A 1017 36.21 -19.45 -31.82
C LEU A 1017 35.05 -20.37 -32.27
N PRO A 1018 34.36 -21.04 -31.33
CA PRO A 1018 33.28 -21.97 -31.67
C PRO A 1018 32.01 -21.22 -32.08
N ASP A 1019 31.23 -21.81 -32.98
CA ASP A 1019 29.88 -21.34 -33.26
C ASP A 1019 28.93 -21.78 -32.14
N TYR A 1020 28.67 -20.87 -31.18
CA TYR A 1020 27.86 -21.20 -29.99
C TYR A 1020 26.46 -21.69 -30.34
N SER A 1021 25.90 -21.29 -31.49
CA SER A 1021 24.57 -21.74 -31.93
C SER A 1021 24.51 -23.24 -32.22
N LYS A 1022 25.65 -23.88 -32.44
CA LYS A 1022 25.77 -25.31 -32.72
C LYS A 1022 26.04 -26.15 -31.47
N LEU A 1023 26.39 -25.52 -30.35
CA LEU A 1023 26.71 -26.21 -29.11
C LEU A 1023 25.44 -26.59 -28.35
N GLN A 1024 25.43 -27.81 -27.84
CA GLN A 1024 24.35 -28.31 -26.98
C GLN A 1024 24.49 -27.80 -25.54
N HIS A 1025 23.41 -27.93 -24.77
CA HIS A 1025 23.34 -27.54 -23.36
C HIS A 1025 24.56 -27.99 -22.54
N GLU A 1026 24.95 -29.26 -22.68
CA GLU A 1026 26.01 -29.92 -21.94
C GLU A 1026 27.39 -29.36 -22.32
N GLU A 1027 27.57 -28.94 -23.58
CA GLU A 1027 28.81 -28.37 -24.10
C GLU A 1027 28.98 -26.90 -23.68
N LEU A 1028 27.88 -26.14 -23.67
CA LEU A 1028 27.85 -24.79 -23.12
C LEU A 1028 28.12 -24.82 -21.61
N PHE A 1029 27.53 -25.77 -20.90
CA PHE A 1029 27.77 -25.97 -19.47
C PHE A 1029 29.23 -26.32 -19.17
N LEU A 1030 29.83 -27.25 -19.94
CA LEU A 1030 31.24 -27.60 -19.80
C LEU A 1030 32.15 -26.38 -19.95
N LYS A 1031 31.88 -25.50 -20.93
CA LYS A 1031 32.64 -24.26 -21.11
C LYS A 1031 32.48 -23.30 -19.93
N LEU A 1032 31.27 -23.12 -19.39
CA LEU A 1032 31.10 -22.30 -18.17
C LEU A 1032 31.79 -22.89 -16.95
N ALA A 1033 31.73 -24.21 -16.77
CA ALA A 1033 32.33 -24.90 -15.63
C ALA A 1033 33.86 -24.71 -15.56
N SER A 1034 34.52 -24.45 -16.70
CA SER A 1034 35.95 -24.11 -16.75
C SER A 1034 36.32 -22.82 -15.99
N LEU A 1035 35.35 -21.95 -15.72
CA LEU A 1035 35.54 -20.73 -14.92
C LEU A 1035 35.60 -20.98 -13.41
N SER A 1036 35.42 -22.23 -12.96
CA SER A 1036 35.32 -22.61 -11.55
C SER A 1036 36.44 -23.52 -11.06
N ARG A 1037 37.04 -23.17 -9.93
CA ARG A 1037 37.98 -24.03 -9.19
C ARG A 1037 37.31 -25.25 -8.54
N LYS A 1038 35.98 -25.27 -8.38
CA LYS A 1038 35.27 -26.34 -7.64
C LYS A 1038 35.38 -27.68 -8.35
N TYR A 1039 35.30 -27.72 -9.68
CA TYR A 1039 35.36 -28.96 -10.44
C TYR A 1039 36.77 -29.56 -10.54
N TYR A 1040 37.82 -28.74 -10.48
CA TYR A 1040 39.18 -29.18 -10.82
C TYR A 1040 40.12 -29.39 -9.63
N ARG A 1041 39.77 -28.98 -8.39
CA ARG A 1041 40.72 -28.98 -7.25
C ARG A 1041 40.35 -29.78 -5.98
N ARG A 1042 39.16 -30.37 -5.83
CA ARG A 1042 38.76 -31.03 -4.55
C ARG A 1042 38.07 -32.40 -4.72
N PRO A 1043 38.37 -33.41 -3.88
CA PRO A 1043 37.70 -34.72 -3.93
C PRO A 1043 36.33 -34.67 -3.23
N ILE A 1044 35.28 -35.06 -3.95
CA ILE A 1044 33.88 -35.05 -3.47
C ILE A 1044 33.16 -36.28 -4.04
N CYS A 1045 32.32 -36.96 -3.25
CA CYS A 1045 31.49 -38.08 -3.73
C CYS A 1045 30.22 -37.56 -4.44
N PRO A 1046 29.62 -38.32 -5.37
CA PRO A 1046 28.44 -37.89 -6.13
C PRO A 1046 27.27 -37.38 -5.25
N LYS A 1047 27.05 -37.94 -4.05
CA LYS A 1047 25.96 -37.54 -3.16
C LYS A 1047 26.23 -36.25 -2.38
N CYS A 1048 27.43 -36.06 -1.86
CA CYS A 1048 27.84 -34.78 -1.26
C CYS A 1048 28.03 -33.67 -2.29
N PHE A 1049 28.29 -34.04 -3.55
CA PHE A 1049 28.26 -33.11 -4.66
C PHE A 1049 26.85 -32.56 -4.92
N ILE A 1050 25.80 -33.34 -4.59
CA ILE A 1050 24.38 -32.99 -4.70
C ILE A 1050 23.83 -32.33 -3.41
N GLN A 1051 24.39 -32.60 -2.22
CA GLN A 1051 23.94 -31.99 -0.95
C GLN A 1051 24.78 -30.74 -0.61
N TYR A 1052 24.19 -29.58 -0.91
CA TYR A 1052 24.80 -28.28 -1.17
C TYR A 1052 25.64 -27.61 -0.05
N ASP A 1053 25.71 -28.15 1.17
CA ASP A 1053 26.41 -27.56 2.33
C ASP A 1053 27.58 -28.39 2.90
N SER A 1054 27.95 -29.50 2.26
CA SER A 1054 28.98 -30.38 2.83
C SER A 1054 30.41 -29.87 2.59
N THR A 1055 31.08 -29.44 3.67
CA THR A 1055 32.55 -29.25 3.70
C THR A 1055 33.28 -30.58 3.47
N ILE A 1056 34.57 -30.55 3.13
CA ILE A 1056 35.39 -31.76 2.89
C ILE A 1056 35.31 -32.73 4.07
N GLU A 1057 35.28 -32.21 5.30
CA GLU A 1057 35.14 -33.01 6.53
C GLU A 1057 33.80 -33.75 6.61
N ASN A 1058 32.74 -33.17 6.04
CA ASN A 1058 31.41 -33.77 5.98
C ASN A 1058 31.30 -34.80 4.85
N CYS A 1059 32.01 -34.61 3.73
CA CYS A 1059 32.03 -35.60 2.63
C CYS A 1059 32.79 -36.87 2.99
N ILE A 1060 33.90 -36.76 3.73
CA ILE A 1060 34.67 -37.92 4.24
C ILE A 1060 33.82 -38.76 5.22
N LYS A 1061 32.87 -38.12 5.91
CA LYS A 1061 31.94 -38.75 6.87
C LYS A 1061 30.58 -39.10 6.24
N CYS A 1062 30.42 -38.94 4.92
CA CYS A 1062 29.17 -39.25 4.23
C CYS A 1062 28.92 -40.77 4.20
N PRO A 1063 27.72 -41.26 4.54
CA PRO A 1063 27.43 -42.70 4.64
C PRO A 1063 27.33 -43.44 3.28
N THR A 1064 27.83 -42.86 2.19
CA THR A 1064 27.82 -43.48 0.86
C THR A 1064 29.04 -44.34 0.60
N ASN A 1065 28.82 -45.54 0.05
CA ASN A 1065 29.89 -46.41 -0.47
C ASN A 1065 30.43 -45.95 -1.84
N ASP A 1066 30.02 -44.79 -2.35
CA ASP A 1066 30.50 -44.27 -3.64
C ASP A 1066 31.95 -43.78 -3.53
N PRO A 1067 32.84 -44.19 -4.46
CA PRO A 1067 34.25 -43.78 -4.41
C PRO A 1067 34.40 -42.27 -4.57
N LEU A 1068 35.23 -41.66 -3.71
CA LEU A 1068 35.63 -40.25 -3.83
C LEU A 1068 36.37 -40.03 -5.17
N CYS A 1069 35.89 -39.13 -6.01
CA CYS A 1069 36.57 -38.76 -7.26
C CYS A 1069 37.75 -37.81 -6.95
N TRP A 1070 38.98 -38.20 -7.29
CA TRP A 1070 40.17 -37.35 -7.13
C TRP A 1070 40.51 -36.64 -8.45
N SER A 1071 40.50 -35.30 -8.46
CA SER A 1071 40.76 -34.50 -9.67
C SER A 1071 42.16 -34.70 -10.28
N TYR A 1072 43.16 -35.12 -9.50
CA TYR A 1072 44.51 -35.41 -10.00
C TYR A 1072 44.72 -36.82 -10.59
N LYS A 1073 43.75 -37.74 -10.42
CA LYS A 1073 43.84 -39.12 -10.94
C LYS A 1073 42.97 -39.39 -12.17
N LEU A 1074 41.98 -38.55 -12.44
CA LEU A 1074 41.09 -38.66 -13.59
C LEU A 1074 41.79 -38.08 -14.82
N LYS A 1075 41.75 -38.80 -15.95
CA LYS A 1075 42.18 -38.24 -17.24
C LYS A 1075 41.23 -37.09 -17.61
N THR A 1076 41.70 -36.06 -18.30
CA THR A 1076 40.91 -34.86 -18.69
C THR A 1076 39.53 -35.22 -19.26
N HIS A 1077 39.46 -36.28 -20.06
CA HIS A 1077 38.23 -36.80 -20.66
C HIS A 1077 37.20 -37.33 -19.62
N GLU A 1078 37.65 -37.93 -18.52
CA GLU A 1078 36.75 -38.47 -17.48
C GLU A 1078 36.12 -37.34 -16.66
N MET A 1079 36.87 -36.25 -16.43
CA MET A 1079 36.35 -35.03 -15.80
C MET A 1079 35.35 -34.30 -16.69
N GLU A 1080 35.62 -34.19 -18.00
CA GLU A 1080 34.68 -33.59 -18.95
C GLU A 1080 33.36 -34.39 -19.01
N ASN A 1081 33.43 -35.72 -19.00
CA ASN A 1081 32.24 -36.57 -18.97
C ASN A 1081 31.42 -36.36 -17.70
N LEU A 1082 32.07 -36.23 -16.53
CA LEU A 1082 31.39 -35.95 -15.26
C LEU A 1082 30.67 -34.60 -15.30
N ILE A 1083 31.36 -33.55 -15.79
CA ILE A 1083 30.78 -32.20 -15.91
C ILE A 1083 29.62 -32.19 -16.90
N LYS A 1084 29.74 -32.90 -18.03
CA LYS A 1084 28.63 -33.06 -19.00
C LYS A 1084 27.44 -33.79 -18.39
N HIS A 1085 27.67 -34.85 -17.60
CA HIS A 1085 26.60 -35.57 -16.91
C HIS A 1085 25.87 -34.67 -15.90
N ILE A 1086 26.59 -33.82 -15.19
CA ILE A 1086 25.98 -32.79 -14.33
C ILE A 1086 25.12 -31.84 -15.17
N GLY A 1087 25.65 -31.34 -16.29
CA GLY A 1087 24.87 -30.52 -17.24
C GLY A 1087 23.58 -31.22 -17.68
N GLN A 1088 23.62 -32.51 -18.02
CA GLN A 1088 22.44 -33.28 -18.39
C GLN A 1088 21.36 -33.29 -17.30
N ASN A 1089 21.75 -33.48 -16.04
CA ASN A 1089 20.82 -33.47 -14.91
C ASN A 1089 20.21 -32.08 -14.68
N LEU A 1090 21.00 -31.02 -14.92
CA LEU A 1090 20.53 -29.63 -14.78
C LEU A 1090 19.58 -29.18 -15.89
N LYS A 1091 19.67 -29.80 -17.07
CA LYS A 1091 18.82 -29.51 -18.22
C LYS A 1091 17.32 -29.62 -17.92
N ALA A 1092 16.93 -30.48 -16.96
CA ALA A 1092 15.55 -30.64 -16.52
C ALA A 1092 15.00 -29.41 -15.78
N HIS A 1093 15.86 -28.62 -15.15
CA HIS A 1093 15.49 -27.41 -14.40
C HIS A 1093 15.75 -26.13 -15.21
N TYR A 1094 16.75 -26.15 -16.10
CA TYR A 1094 17.13 -24.99 -16.90
C TYR A 1094 17.86 -25.36 -18.18
N VAL A 1095 17.49 -24.73 -19.29
CA VAL A 1095 18.20 -24.91 -20.56
C VAL A 1095 19.16 -23.74 -20.79
N LEU A 1096 20.46 -24.01 -20.67
CA LEU A 1096 21.51 -23.15 -21.22
C LEU A 1096 21.35 -23.01 -22.73
N THR A 1097 20.94 -21.83 -23.16
CA THR A 1097 21.00 -21.39 -24.56
C THR A 1097 22.29 -20.61 -24.82
N PRO A 1098 22.73 -20.46 -26.07
CA PRO A 1098 23.86 -19.61 -26.42
C PRO A 1098 23.71 -18.17 -25.90
N ASP A 1099 22.50 -17.63 -25.96
CA ASP A 1099 22.18 -16.29 -25.46
C ASP A 1099 22.38 -16.16 -23.95
N ASN A 1100 21.87 -17.13 -23.18
CA ASN A 1100 22.02 -17.19 -21.72
C ASN A 1100 23.50 -17.39 -21.33
N TYR A 1101 24.22 -18.23 -22.07
CA TYR A 1101 25.66 -18.44 -21.89
C TYR A 1101 26.45 -17.12 -22.02
N ILE A 1102 26.20 -16.34 -23.07
CA ILE A 1102 26.88 -15.05 -23.31
C ILE A 1102 26.55 -14.04 -22.21
N LYS A 1103 25.26 -13.93 -21.82
CA LYS A 1103 24.84 -13.05 -20.71
C LYS A 1103 25.57 -13.41 -19.42
N MET A 1104 25.69 -14.70 -19.09
CA MET A 1104 26.43 -15.18 -17.92
C MET A 1104 27.91 -14.79 -17.97
N LEU A 1105 28.58 -14.92 -19.12
CA LEU A 1105 29.98 -14.50 -19.29
C LEU A 1105 30.17 -12.99 -19.10
N LEU A 1106 29.24 -12.17 -19.59
CA LEU A 1106 29.29 -10.71 -19.40
C LEU A 1106 29.07 -10.30 -17.93
N ILE A 1107 28.17 -10.98 -17.22
CA ILE A 1107 27.97 -10.78 -15.78
C ILE A 1107 29.23 -11.19 -15.03
N TYR A 1108 29.79 -12.37 -15.33
CA TYR A 1108 31.03 -12.88 -14.73
C TYR A 1108 32.18 -11.88 -14.88
N LEU A 1109 32.38 -11.34 -16.09
CA LEU A 1109 33.43 -10.35 -16.35
C LEU A 1109 33.25 -9.07 -15.53
N ARG A 1110 32.01 -8.57 -15.39
CA ARG A 1110 31.72 -7.40 -14.55
C ARG A 1110 32.02 -7.66 -13.07
N VAL A 1111 31.61 -8.82 -12.55
CA VAL A 1111 31.88 -9.23 -11.16
C VAL A 1111 33.38 -9.38 -10.92
N GLN A 1112 34.10 -10.09 -11.80
CA GLN A 1112 35.55 -10.24 -11.71
C GLN A 1112 36.30 -8.91 -11.75
N SER A 1113 35.78 -7.95 -12.50
CA SER A 1113 36.35 -6.60 -12.60
C SER A 1113 35.89 -5.67 -11.46
N ASN A 1114 35.21 -6.19 -10.44
CA ASN A 1114 34.70 -5.44 -9.30
C ASN A 1114 33.77 -4.27 -9.70
N ILE A 1115 32.92 -4.49 -10.71
CA ILE A 1115 31.96 -3.52 -11.23
C ILE A 1115 30.55 -3.89 -10.76
N PRO A 1116 29.77 -2.93 -10.23
CA PRO A 1116 28.38 -3.17 -9.88
C PRO A 1116 27.55 -3.70 -11.05
N VAL A 1117 26.74 -4.72 -10.79
CA VAL A 1117 25.84 -5.33 -11.78
C VAL A 1117 24.41 -4.95 -11.46
N LEU A 1118 23.81 -4.13 -12.33
CA LEU A 1118 22.39 -3.81 -12.33
C LEU A 1118 21.78 -4.35 -13.63
N ILE A 1119 20.72 -5.17 -13.52
CA ILE A 1119 20.03 -5.78 -14.66
C ILE A 1119 18.58 -5.31 -14.68
N MET A 1120 18.19 -4.65 -15.77
CA MET A 1120 16.82 -4.17 -16.01
C MET A 1120 16.10 -5.10 -17.01
N GLY A 1121 14.79 -5.26 -16.88
CA GLY A 1121 13.92 -6.02 -17.79
C GLY A 1121 12.44 -5.83 -17.44
N GLU A 1122 11.53 -6.59 -18.04
CA GLU A 1122 10.07 -6.58 -17.77
C GLU A 1122 9.61 -7.77 -16.91
N THR A 1123 8.54 -7.60 -16.14
CA THR A 1123 7.91 -8.67 -15.33
C THR A 1123 7.27 -9.69 -16.28
N GLY A 1124 7.79 -10.92 -16.31
CA GLY A 1124 7.35 -11.99 -17.22
C GLY A 1124 8.44 -12.49 -18.17
N ILE A 1125 9.50 -11.72 -18.40
CA ILE A 1125 10.77 -12.26 -18.91
C ILE A 1125 11.36 -13.09 -17.77
N ASP A 1126 11.94 -14.26 -18.07
CA ASP A 1126 12.65 -15.22 -17.19
C ASP A 1126 13.75 -14.58 -16.31
N ARG A 1127 13.51 -13.48 -15.60
CA ARG A 1127 14.46 -12.86 -14.68
C ARG A 1127 14.48 -13.64 -13.40
N ARG A 1128 13.31 -14.02 -12.88
CA ARG A 1128 13.25 -14.99 -11.78
C ARG A 1128 13.79 -16.34 -12.19
N MET A 1129 13.56 -16.85 -13.42
CA MET A 1129 14.09 -18.16 -13.82
C MET A 1129 15.59 -18.11 -14.20
N MET A 1130 16.06 -17.08 -14.90
CA MET A 1130 17.49 -16.87 -15.18
C MET A 1130 18.26 -16.60 -13.90
N PHE A 1131 17.72 -15.80 -12.96
CA PHE A 1131 18.31 -15.64 -11.63
C PHE A 1131 18.11 -16.85 -10.73
N MET A 1132 16.97 -17.55 -10.74
CA MET A 1132 16.73 -18.84 -10.04
C MET A 1132 17.67 -19.93 -10.58
N CYS A 1133 18.08 -19.89 -11.84
CA CYS A 1133 19.05 -20.83 -12.40
C CYS A 1133 20.50 -20.33 -12.31
N LEU A 1134 20.73 -19.01 -12.18
CA LEU A 1134 21.95 -18.45 -11.58
C LEU A 1134 22.05 -18.88 -10.08
N TYR A 1135 20.92 -19.10 -9.40
CA TYR A 1135 20.72 -19.32 -7.95
C TYR A 1135 20.67 -20.79 -7.52
N ASP A 1136 20.16 -21.72 -8.32
CA ASP A 1136 20.00 -23.10 -7.88
C ASP A 1136 21.16 -24.02 -8.31
N TYR A 1137 21.84 -23.77 -9.44
CA TYR A 1137 22.69 -24.85 -9.99
C TYR A 1137 24.01 -24.49 -10.70
N THR A 1138 24.17 -23.39 -11.44
CA THR A 1138 25.36 -23.23 -12.33
C THR A 1138 26.30 -22.06 -11.94
N PHE A 1139 25.77 -20.90 -11.56
CA PHE A 1139 26.56 -19.67 -11.44
C PHE A 1139 27.21 -19.48 -10.06
N LEU A 1140 26.52 -19.88 -8.98
CA LEU A 1140 27.08 -19.91 -7.61
C LEU A 1140 28.22 -20.92 -7.44
N ILE A 1141 28.13 -22.07 -8.12
CA ILE A 1141 29.21 -23.06 -8.21
C ILE A 1141 30.46 -22.45 -8.85
N ILE A 1142 30.30 -21.49 -9.77
CA ILE A 1142 31.38 -20.86 -10.50
C ILE A 1142 32.02 -19.70 -9.73
N LEU A 1143 31.24 -18.88 -9.00
CA LEU A 1143 31.73 -17.60 -8.46
C LEU A 1143 32.04 -17.54 -6.96
N LYS A 1144 31.73 -18.57 -6.14
CA LYS A 1144 32.02 -18.54 -4.68
C LYS A 1144 31.41 -17.31 -3.95
N LEU A 1145 30.20 -16.88 -4.31
CA LEU A 1145 29.54 -15.75 -3.64
C LEU A 1145 28.45 -16.26 -2.69
N ASP A 1146 28.47 -15.79 -1.43
CA ASP A 1146 27.32 -15.93 -0.53
C ASP A 1146 26.22 -14.98 -1.02
N PHE A 1147 25.00 -15.50 -1.20
CA PHE A 1147 23.88 -14.77 -1.77
C PHE A 1147 22.78 -14.57 -0.72
N VAL A 1148 22.24 -13.36 -0.68
CA VAL A 1148 21.07 -12.99 0.13
C VAL A 1148 20.08 -12.31 -0.82
N GLU A 1149 18.90 -12.92 -1.00
CA GLU A 1149 17.81 -12.26 -1.72
C GLU A 1149 17.14 -11.24 -0.81
N LEU A 1150 17.10 -9.98 -1.25
CA LEU A 1150 16.32 -8.93 -0.63
C LEU A 1150 15.20 -8.55 -1.60
N ILE A 1151 13.98 -9.03 -1.32
CA ILE A 1151 12.79 -8.63 -2.06
C ILE A 1151 12.40 -7.22 -1.59
N ILE A 1152 12.71 -6.23 -2.41
CA ILE A 1152 12.34 -4.83 -2.14
C ILE A 1152 10.94 -4.59 -2.70
N GLN A 1153 9.96 -4.44 -1.81
CA GLN A 1153 8.59 -4.02 -2.15
C GLN A 1153 8.33 -2.60 -1.64
N VAL A 1154 7.69 -1.78 -2.47
CA VAL A 1154 7.11 -0.52 -2.00
C VAL A 1154 5.88 -0.88 -1.20
N GLY A 1155 5.89 -0.63 0.10
CA GLY A 1155 4.75 -0.84 0.98
C GLY A 1155 3.61 0.13 0.66
N LEU A 1156 2.87 -0.11 -0.42
CA LEU A 1156 1.54 0.43 -0.60
C LEU A 1156 0.62 -0.34 0.35
N LYS A 1157 0.51 0.14 1.58
CA LYS A 1157 -0.66 -0.13 2.41
C LYS A 1157 -1.83 0.54 1.69
N ILE A 1158 -2.58 -0.24 0.92
CA ILE A 1158 -3.96 0.12 0.56
C ILE A 1158 -4.71 0.04 1.89
N SER A 1159 -4.95 1.21 2.47
CA SER A 1159 -5.75 1.40 3.69
C SER A 1159 -7.21 1.11 3.40
#